data_AF-A0A1V9ZGU1-F1
#
_entry.id   AF-A0A1V9ZGU1-F1
#
_cell.length_a   1.000
_cell.length_b   1.000
_cell.length_c   1.000
_cell.angle_alpha   90.00
_cell.angle_beta   90.00
_cell.angle_gamma   90.00
#
_symmetry.space_group_name_H-M   'P 1'
#
loop_
_entity.id
_entity.type
_entity.pdbx_description
1 polymer ?
#
loop_
_entity_poly.entity_id
_entity_poly.type
_entity_poly.pdbx_seq_one_letter_code
_entity_poly.pdbx_strand_id
1 'polypeptide(L)'
;MFVTKVDHEVTSIKHEIVATKECIVVLEEKVNEEEEEVILTTDAVMYGDMPLTHWFELYHEDNKRREDILRDTSDKFARQSKGIQDMMFEARKSLDDNTSAVEEVQRALLEKADRVKVDLIIESKYEEIIEQLQKAMSAINEDEDEFKRNCRDLQDLVQNLSASKADKKDLLEVKEQVLCGWYLRLHKVENLRAFIDLKMNKEDVFSALKTKADREEMQLLLKSLSDSMYTAVTKAGTLGQEPEAALLTKHSIHKRSAWKKSGVWRAMPCLQRLKLPHLEGDSKAGLRDTKNPPSFYPNNLSRVLTTTAISWAWTGMCIKAMSNENQHECPASPNLLKINGMPTRVRPALDGSFMRPPEVFTRNGPTEMAHPTMTSVEPIDAAPRVAYMGQGMILSVMYLGFSTIVAVATYYLNDIANTPVFFGVVMEAFTYNQWDVPVNMLLQGDGLVFTNYSGAPVDGTVSASDLLYKKCGVNDQGCAAAFLGNSNQIWSAVGKAFSLIPNFDQPLFQDPKQTIKFKHINNLSGWNKAVVQFYIDGHDMAITCMIRRTNFYLTQAASTSAVVDSLAYCSQRTFDPKWMCENEVDVSVNTYAIQVNKGVATYIGVCKRGDIYLNAGHTAVVTGGLSGSYFVSTVPAIDEYQGGIVQASAPWDVLGVSQCYTYDFNTNLGWLLQIQGVVTMTWQCDSLMVTNSIVLWVITVYLVVLQLVFLRQSAICCGPVYMSKNAVGLFILLVAFWGNENLQSLTTFLNQNPVANFDAQFYALCGPAQVASIVGIMTGTVIQYWFTPRIATPTWLISLFSIFNWALVFVLEAFVFPTINDNLPSSCRLPTSTSCFRFSVMEYTYYLSAVASGTVVLVAIATVSLFERHIPDDVEIPPSHSLLRYLSIPHLRRLATSSRGCCFRSNEGPIVDDGLLIMKNMLRISEKYMTRMSNVQYELIYRYLPRWAKPVFSRHVGTFLVFHLKDGQINREFSYRFLHQMGINDSSDRNWRAGFIT
;
A
#
# COMPACT_ATOMS: atom_id res chain seq x y z
N MET A 1 82.97 -58.81 -6.85
CA MET A 1 81.50 -59.04 -6.78
C MET A 1 80.71 -57.98 -7.54
N PHE A 2 80.75 -56.68 -7.22
CA PHE A 2 79.99 -55.68 -7.98
C PHE A 2 80.44 -55.57 -9.46
N VAL A 3 81.74 -55.35 -9.69
CA VAL A 3 82.32 -55.25 -11.05
C VAL A 3 82.02 -56.49 -11.90
N THR A 4 82.18 -57.69 -11.34
CA THR A 4 81.90 -58.97 -12.00
C THR A 4 80.42 -59.20 -12.35
N LYS A 5 79.49 -58.50 -11.68
CA LYS A 5 78.07 -58.56 -12.02
C LYS A 5 77.74 -57.60 -13.17
N VAL A 6 78.28 -56.38 -13.12
CA VAL A 6 78.12 -55.37 -14.16
C VAL A 6 78.70 -55.85 -15.50
N ASP A 7 79.87 -56.50 -15.50
CA ASP A 7 80.46 -57.06 -16.74
C ASP A 7 79.57 -58.14 -17.40
N HIS A 8 78.85 -58.93 -16.59
CA HIS A 8 77.93 -59.96 -17.09
C HIS A 8 76.64 -59.35 -17.65
N GLU A 9 76.07 -58.34 -16.98
CA GLU A 9 74.89 -57.60 -17.46
C GLU A 9 75.22 -56.82 -18.74
N VAL A 10 76.40 -56.18 -18.83
CA VAL A 10 76.87 -55.48 -20.04
C VAL A 10 77.13 -56.42 -21.21
N THR A 11 77.70 -57.61 -20.98
CA THR A 11 77.90 -58.61 -22.05
C THR A 11 76.59 -59.21 -22.55
N SER A 12 75.58 -59.40 -21.68
CA SER A 12 74.24 -59.82 -22.08
C SER A 12 73.58 -58.77 -23.00
N ILE A 13 73.55 -57.51 -22.58
CA ILE A 13 72.97 -56.40 -23.37
C ILE A 13 73.69 -56.25 -24.72
N LYS A 14 75.01 -56.46 -24.76
CA LYS A 14 75.78 -56.39 -26.00
C LYS A 14 75.41 -57.50 -26.99
N HIS A 15 75.06 -58.69 -26.51
CA HIS A 15 74.54 -59.77 -27.36
C HIS A 15 73.13 -59.47 -27.90
N GLU A 16 72.24 -58.94 -27.06
CA GLU A 16 70.88 -58.54 -27.47
C GLU A 16 70.89 -57.44 -28.54
N ILE A 17 71.78 -56.45 -28.41
CA ILE A 17 71.95 -55.38 -29.41
C ILE A 17 72.45 -55.92 -30.76
N VAL A 18 73.34 -56.93 -30.77
CA VAL A 18 73.82 -57.58 -32.01
C VAL A 18 72.68 -58.36 -32.67
N ALA A 19 71.95 -59.19 -31.91
CA ALA A 19 70.81 -59.95 -32.44
C ALA A 19 69.70 -59.03 -32.98
N THR A 20 69.47 -57.89 -32.34
CA THR A 20 68.51 -56.88 -32.82
C THR A 20 68.96 -56.23 -34.12
N LYS A 21 70.26 -55.95 -34.27
CA LYS A 21 70.82 -55.42 -35.52
C LYS A 21 70.69 -56.41 -36.68
N GLU A 22 70.96 -57.69 -36.44
CA GLU A 22 70.82 -58.74 -37.46
C GLU A 22 69.36 -58.87 -37.93
N CYS A 23 68.37 -58.77 -37.03
CA CYS A 23 66.96 -58.75 -37.41
C CYS A 23 66.57 -57.50 -38.24
N ILE A 24 67.15 -56.34 -37.96
CA ILE A 24 66.86 -55.10 -38.72
C ILE A 24 67.39 -55.21 -40.16
N VAL A 25 68.60 -55.73 -40.37
CA VAL A 25 69.17 -55.90 -41.72
C VAL A 25 68.32 -56.87 -42.57
N VAL A 26 67.83 -57.97 -41.98
CA VAL A 26 66.94 -58.91 -42.68
C VAL A 26 65.56 -58.30 -43.00
N LEU A 27 65.11 -57.32 -42.22
CA LEU A 27 63.90 -56.54 -42.54
C LEU A 27 64.16 -55.51 -43.65
N GLU A 28 65.32 -54.84 -43.67
CA GLU A 28 65.71 -53.93 -44.74
C GLU A 28 65.90 -54.67 -46.09
N GLU A 29 66.51 -55.86 -46.10
CA GLU A 29 66.59 -56.70 -47.32
C GLU A 29 65.20 -57.09 -47.84
N LYS A 30 64.26 -57.49 -46.96
CA LYS A 30 62.90 -57.85 -47.38
C LYS A 30 62.07 -56.68 -47.89
N VAL A 31 62.27 -55.48 -47.35
CA VAL A 31 61.61 -54.27 -47.88
C VAL A 31 62.15 -53.92 -49.26
N ASN A 32 63.46 -54.09 -49.49
CA ASN A 32 64.08 -53.84 -50.80
C ASN A 32 63.75 -54.90 -51.87
N GLU A 33 63.28 -56.10 -51.50
CA GLU A 33 62.84 -57.13 -52.47
C GLU A 33 61.36 -56.97 -52.93
N GLU A 34 60.54 -56.14 -52.27
CA GLU A 34 59.14 -55.90 -52.67
C GLU A 34 58.91 -54.61 -53.51
N GLU A 35 59.95 -53.79 -53.75
CA GLU A 35 59.87 -52.60 -54.61
C GLU A 35 60.21 -52.89 -56.10
N GLU A 36 59.38 -53.68 -56.79
CA GLU A 36 59.20 -53.49 -58.24
C GLU A 36 58.26 -52.29 -58.47
N GLU A 37 58.83 -51.09 -58.67
CA GLU A 37 58.08 -49.88 -59.02
C GLU A 37 57.35 -50.02 -60.36
N VAL A 38 56.12 -50.54 -60.34
CA VAL A 38 55.16 -50.29 -61.41
C VAL A 38 54.72 -48.83 -61.32
N ILE A 39 55.36 -47.98 -62.13
CA ILE A 39 55.02 -46.55 -62.25
C ILE A 39 53.62 -46.42 -62.87
N LEU A 40 52.60 -46.51 -62.01
CA LEU A 40 51.22 -46.16 -62.30
C LEU A 40 51.13 -44.65 -62.50
N THR A 41 51.30 -44.20 -63.75
CA THR A 41 50.98 -42.83 -64.13
C THR A 41 49.51 -42.54 -63.84
N THR A 42 49.20 -41.30 -63.45
CA THR A 42 47.89 -40.92 -62.89
C THR A 42 46.70 -41.15 -63.82
N ASP A 43 46.95 -41.32 -65.13
CA ASP A 43 45.94 -41.65 -66.14
C ASP A 43 45.59 -43.16 -66.20
N ALA A 44 46.39 -44.02 -65.58
CA ALA A 44 46.14 -45.48 -65.52
C ALA A 44 45.15 -45.85 -64.40
N VAL A 45 44.88 -44.95 -63.46
CA VAL A 45 43.90 -45.15 -62.38
C VAL A 45 42.55 -44.56 -62.83
N MET A 46 41.55 -45.42 -63.01
CA MET A 46 40.21 -45.04 -63.45
C MET A 46 39.26 -44.95 -62.26
N TYR A 47 38.50 -43.85 -62.14
CA TYR A 47 37.41 -43.72 -61.17
C TYR A 47 36.07 -43.76 -61.93
N GLY A 48 35.52 -44.96 -62.08
CA GLY A 48 34.45 -45.21 -63.06
C GLY A 48 35.02 -45.22 -64.49
N ASP A 49 34.28 -44.65 -65.44
CA ASP A 49 34.67 -44.59 -66.85
C ASP A 49 35.63 -43.41 -67.19
N MET A 50 36.25 -42.78 -66.19
CA MET A 50 37.08 -41.57 -66.36
C MET A 50 38.46 -41.69 -65.67
N PRO A 51 39.55 -41.18 -66.27
CA PRO A 51 40.85 -41.07 -65.62
C PRO A 51 40.79 -40.20 -64.36
N LEU A 52 41.50 -40.62 -63.30
CA LEU A 52 41.49 -39.94 -62.00
C LEU A 52 41.99 -38.49 -62.09
N THR A 53 42.92 -38.19 -63.01
CA THR A 53 43.38 -36.85 -63.36
C THR A 53 42.22 -35.92 -63.72
N HIS A 54 41.41 -36.32 -64.69
CA HIS A 54 40.29 -35.52 -65.17
C HIS A 54 39.14 -35.44 -64.15
N TRP A 55 38.96 -36.48 -63.32
CA TRP A 55 38.04 -36.41 -62.18
C TRP A 55 38.46 -35.35 -61.15
N PHE A 56 39.76 -35.26 -60.83
CA PHE A 56 40.27 -34.22 -59.92
C PHE A 56 40.10 -32.81 -60.50
N GLU A 57 40.29 -32.62 -61.80
CA GLU A 57 40.03 -31.33 -62.46
C GLU A 57 38.55 -30.93 -62.34
N LEU A 58 37.62 -31.82 -62.70
CA LEU A 58 36.18 -31.56 -62.60
C LEU A 58 35.72 -31.33 -61.15
N TYR A 59 36.27 -32.08 -60.20
CA TYR A 59 36.01 -31.87 -58.77
C TYR A 59 36.54 -30.52 -58.29
N HIS A 60 37.73 -30.10 -58.76
CA HIS A 60 38.32 -28.80 -58.43
C HIS A 60 37.51 -27.64 -59.05
N GLU A 61 37.05 -27.78 -60.30
CA GLU A 61 36.17 -26.79 -60.95
C GLU A 61 34.81 -26.67 -60.24
N ASP A 62 34.16 -27.78 -59.86
CA ASP A 62 32.87 -27.71 -59.16
C ASP A 62 33.02 -27.15 -57.74
N ASN A 63 34.10 -27.49 -57.02
CA ASN A 63 34.39 -26.86 -55.73
C ASN A 63 34.65 -25.35 -55.87
N LYS A 64 35.46 -24.93 -56.84
CA LYS A 64 35.72 -23.51 -57.13
C LYS A 64 34.44 -22.77 -57.48
N ARG A 65 33.56 -23.39 -58.27
CA ARG A 65 32.23 -22.85 -58.61
C ARG A 65 31.32 -22.72 -57.39
N ARG A 66 31.36 -23.68 -56.45
CA ARG A 66 30.64 -23.59 -55.17
C ARG A 66 31.21 -22.50 -54.28
N GLU A 67 32.53 -22.36 -54.20
CA GLU A 67 33.18 -21.26 -53.47
C GLU A 67 32.81 -19.89 -54.05
N ASP A 68 32.80 -19.73 -55.37
CA ASP A 68 32.38 -18.49 -56.04
C ASP A 68 30.90 -18.17 -55.75
N ILE A 69 30.01 -19.17 -55.76
CA ILE A 69 28.58 -18.99 -55.40
C ILE A 69 28.42 -18.65 -53.91
N LEU A 70 29.14 -19.32 -53.01
CA LEU A 70 29.13 -19.02 -51.58
C LEU A 70 29.68 -17.62 -51.30
N ARG A 71 30.71 -17.19 -52.03
CA ARG A 71 31.30 -15.85 -51.93
C ARG A 71 30.35 -14.76 -52.43
N ASP A 72 29.73 -14.93 -53.59
CA ASP A 72 28.70 -14.01 -54.09
C ASP A 72 27.47 -13.94 -53.16
N THR A 73 27.09 -15.07 -52.56
CA THR A 73 25.99 -15.13 -51.58
C THR A 73 26.38 -14.43 -50.27
N SER A 74 27.61 -14.62 -49.78
CA SER A 74 28.18 -13.93 -48.62
C SER A 74 28.30 -12.42 -48.86
N ASP A 75 28.76 -11.98 -50.03
CA ASP A 75 28.85 -10.58 -50.42
C ASP A 75 27.45 -9.94 -50.54
N LYS A 76 26.44 -10.68 -50.99
CA LYS A 76 25.03 -10.24 -50.99
C LYS A 76 24.48 -10.09 -49.56
N PHE A 77 24.75 -11.05 -48.66
CA PHE A 77 24.40 -10.93 -47.25
C PHE A 77 25.15 -9.79 -46.55
N ALA A 78 26.42 -9.54 -46.87
CA ALA A 78 27.19 -8.41 -46.35
C ALA A 78 26.60 -7.07 -46.81
N ARG A 79 26.16 -6.97 -48.08
CA ARG A 79 25.46 -5.78 -48.61
C ARG A 79 24.08 -5.59 -47.99
N GLN A 80 23.30 -6.65 -47.81
CA GLN A 80 22.02 -6.58 -47.09
C GLN A 80 22.20 -6.20 -45.62
N SER A 81 23.17 -6.80 -44.94
CA SER A 81 23.51 -6.48 -43.55
C SER A 81 23.91 -5.02 -43.40
N LYS A 82 24.73 -4.49 -44.33
CA LYS A 82 25.04 -3.06 -44.37
C LYS A 82 23.80 -2.20 -44.62
N GLY A 83 22.94 -2.56 -45.58
CA GLY A 83 21.68 -1.85 -45.81
C GLY A 83 20.75 -1.86 -44.59
N ILE A 84 20.71 -2.96 -43.83
CA ILE A 84 19.96 -3.05 -42.57
C ILE A 84 20.60 -2.20 -41.48
N GLN A 85 21.93 -2.13 -41.39
CA GLN A 85 22.64 -1.23 -40.47
C GLN A 85 22.39 0.24 -40.81
N ASP A 86 22.43 0.61 -42.10
CA ASP A 86 22.15 1.97 -42.57
C ASP A 86 20.67 2.34 -42.29
N MET A 87 19.71 1.44 -42.53
CA MET A 87 18.30 1.62 -42.13
C MET A 87 18.12 1.72 -40.60
N MET A 88 18.83 0.91 -39.81
CA MET A 88 18.82 1.02 -38.35
C MET A 88 19.45 2.33 -37.86
N PHE A 89 20.44 2.86 -38.58
CA PHE A 89 21.06 4.14 -38.27
C PHE A 89 20.12 5.30 -38.59
N GLU A 90 19.42 5.29 -39.73
CA GLU A 90 18.36 6.27 -40.03
C GLU A 90 17.18 6.17 -39.06
N ALA A 91 16.76 4.95 -38.69
CA ALA A 91 15.70 4.74 -37.70
C ALA A 91 16.11 5.23 -36.30
N ARG A 92 17.36 4.99 -35.88
CA ARG A 92 17.91 5.57 -34.64
C ARG A 92 17.97 7.09 -34.70
N LYS A 93 18.47 7.66 -35.80
CA LYS A 93 18.54 9.11 -35.96
C LYS A 93 17.15 9.74 -35.90
N SER A 94 16.16 9.15 -36.58
CA SER A 94 14.76 9.60 -36.50
C SER A 94 14.18 9.42 -35.09
N LEU A 95 14.60 8.41 -34.33
CA LEU A 95 14.18 8.21 -32.94
C LEU A 95 14.85 9.24 -32.00
N ASP A 96 16.12 9.57 -32.20
CA ASP A 96 16.84 10.62 -31.47
C ASP A 96 16.26 12.01 -31.79
N ASP A 97 15.97 12.31 -33.06
CA ASP A 97 15.30 13.55 -33.50
C ASP A 97 13.90 13.66 -32.88
N ASN A 98 13.13 12.56 -32.83
CA ASN A 98 11.83 12.51 -32.15
C ASN A 98 11.97 12.64 -30.62
N THR A 99 13.01 12.06 -30.02
CA THR A 99 13.27 12.16 -28.58
C THR A 99 13.65 13.59 -28.20
N SER A 100 14.48 14.26 -29.01
CA SER A 100 14.79 15.68 -28.92
C SER A 100 13.53 16.55 -28.98
N ALA A 101 12.62 16.28 -29.93
CA ALA A 101 11.34 17.00 -30.03
C ALA A 101 10.42 16.73 -28.81
N VAL A 102 10.38 15.51 -28.29
CA VAL A 102 9.65 15.17 -27.06
C VAL A 102 10.28 15.85 -25.84
N GLU A 103 11.60 15.91 -25.73
CA GLU A 103 12.31 16.65 -24.69
C GLU A 103 12.05 18.17 -24.78
N GLU A 104 11.95 18.74 -25.98
CA GLU A 104 11.61 20.14 -26.19
C GLU A 104 10.16 20.43 -25.78
N VAL A 105 9.21 19.55 -26.13
CA VAL A 105 7.83 19.60 -25.64
C VAL A 105 7.76 19.42 -24.12
N GLN A 106 8.55 18.51 -23.55
CA GLN A 106 8.65 18.30 -22.10
C GLN A 106 9.27 19.52 -21.40
N ARG A 107 10.26 20.17 -22.01
CA ARG A 107 10.89 21.40 -21.50
C ARG A 107 9.92 22.58 -21.54
N ALA A 108 9.13 22.73 -22.62
CA ALA A 108 8.05 23.71 -22.72
C ALA A 108 6.89 23.42 -21.74
N LEU A 109 6.59 22.14 -21.47
CA LEU A 109 5.64 21.73 -20.43
C LEU A 109 6.17 22.01 -19.03
N LEU A 110 7.47 21.78 -18.77
CA LEU A 110 8.12 22.11 -17.49
C LEU A 110 8.27 23.62 -17.27
N GLU A 111 8.49 24.41 -18.31
CA GLU A 111 8.50 25.88 -18.24
C GLU A 111 7.08 26.46 -18.00
N LYS A 112 6.04 25.79 -18.52
CA LYS A 112 4.62 26.09 -18.18
C LYS A 112 4.17 25.48 -16.85
N ALA A 113 4.86 24.47 -16.34
CA ALA A 113 4.65 23.84 -15.03
C ALA A 113 5.68 24.30 -13.99
N ASP A 114 6.36 25.43 -14.24
CA ASP A 114 7.27 26.04 -13.28
C ASP A 114 6.46 26.45 -12.04
N ARG A 115 6.65 25.68 -10.96
CA ARG A 115 6.03 25.91 -9.65
C ARG A 115 6.23 27.35 -9.21
N VAL A 116 7.36 27.99 -9.48
CA VAL A 116 7.62 29.37 -9.03
C VAL A 116 6.69 30.36 -9.71
N LYS A 117 6.39 30.19 -11.01
CA LYS A 117 5.40 31.02 -11.73
C LYS A 117 3.97 30.71 -11.32
N VAL A 118 3.63 29.44 -11.11
CA VAL A 118 2.30 29.03 -10.67
C VAL A 118 2.04 29.52 -9.25
N ASP A 119 2.99 29.37 -8.33
CA ASP A 119 2.92 29.87 -6.95
C ASP A 119 2.89 31.40 -6.93
N LEU A 120 3.67 32.12 -7.75
CA LEU A 120 3.57 33.58 -7.90
C LEU A 120 2.20 34.05 -8.41
N ILE A 121 1.59 33.33 -9.36
CA ILE A 121 0.24 33.64 -9.86
C ILE A 121 -0.81 33.32 -8.79
N ILE A 122 -0.63 32.24 -8.04
CA ILE A 122 -1.50 31.84 -6.93
C ILE A 122 -1.40 32.85 -5.77
N GLU A 123 -0.20 33.25 -5.35
CA GLU A 123 0.03 34.30 -4.34
C GLU A 123 -0.55 35.64 -4.80
N SER A 124 -0.31 36.06 -6.05
CA SER A 124 -0.92 37.25 -6.63
C SER A 124 -2.45 37.21 -6.61
N LYS A 125 -3.05 36.04 -6.89
CA LYS A 125 -4.51 35.86 -6.82
C LYS A 125 -5.04 35.76 -5.39
N TYR A 126 -4.25 35.23 -4.45
CA TYR A 126 -4.60 35.27 -3.03
C TYR A 126 -4.53 36.69 -2.47
N GLU A 127 -3.53 37.51 -2.83
CA GLU A 127 -3.51 38.92 -2.45
C GLU A 127 -4.70 39.69 -3.05
N GLU A 128 -5.02 39.50 -4.33
CA GLU A 128 -6.19 40.14 -4.96
C GLU A 128 -7.52 39.72 -4.29
N ILE A 129 -7.66 38.46 -3.89
CA ILE A 129 -8.81 37.96 -3.13
C ILE A 129 -8.85 38.55 -1.71
N ILE A 130 -7.71 38.68 -1.03
CA ILE A 130 -7.60 39.30 0.29
C ILE A 130 -7.94 40.80 0.21
N GLU A 131 -7.48 41.51 -0.81
CA GLU A 131 -7.81 42.92 -1.04
C GLU A 131 -9.31 43.09 -1.32
N GLN A 132 -9.91 42.25 -2.17
CA GLN A 132 -11.36 42.28 -2.40
C GLN A 132 -12.17 41.93 -1.14
N LEU A 133 -11.72 40.98 -0.32
CA LEU A 133 -12.34 40.67 0.97
C LEU A 133 -12.19 41.81 1.98
N GLN A 134 -11.03 42.47 2.05
CA GLN A 134 -10.84 43.65 2.89
C GLN A 134 -11.70 44.83 2.41
N LYS A 135 -11.85 45.02 1.10
CA LYS A 135 -12.72 46.04 0.51
C LYS A 135 -14.21 45.75 0.72
N ALA A 136 -14.61 44.48 0.72
CA ALA A 136 -15.94 44.05 1.11
C ALA A 136 -16.18 44.26 2.62
N MET A 137 -15.20 43.94 3.47
CA MET A 137 -15.29 44.20 4.92
C MET A 137 -15.29 45.70 5.26
N SER A 138 -14.56 46.54 4.53
CA SER A 138 -14.60 47.99 4.70
C SER A 138 -15.94 48.56 4.25
N ALA A 139 -16.49 48.09 3.12
CA ALA A 139 -17.84 48.47 2.68
C ALA A 139 -18.92 48.03 3.68
N ILE A 140 -18.81 46.84 4.28
CA ILE A 140 -19.72 46.39 5.34
C ILE A 140 -19.58 47.25 6.61
N ASN A 141 -18.38 47.69 6.98
CA ASN A 141 -18.19 48.62 8.09
C ASN A 141 -18.74 50.03 7.78
N GLU A 142 -18.58 50.51 6.54
CA GLU A 142 -19.18 51.78 6.08
C GLU A 142 -20.71 51.70 6.09
N ASP A 143 -21.30 50.59 5.61
CA ASP A 143 -22.74 50.29 5.73
C ASP A 143 -23.20 50.19 7.20
N GLU A 144 -22.37 49.61 8.11
CA GLU A 144 -22.70 49.53 9.53
C GLU A 144 -22.66 50.91 10.19
N ASP A 145 -21.72 51.78 9.82
CA ASP A 145 -21.63 53.14 10.32
C ASP A 145 -22.68 54.07 9.70
N GLU A 146 -23.07 53.87 8.43
CA GLU A 146 -24.22 54.52 7.82
C GLU A 146 -25.52 54.06 8.49
N PHE A 147 -25.66 52.76 8.78
CA PHE A 147 -26.79 52.24 9.57
C PHE A 147 -26.83 52.86 10.97
N LYS A 148 -25.69 53.03 11.66
CA LYS A 148 -25.61 53.75 12.95
C LYS A 148 -25.87 55.26 12.85
N ARG A 149 -25.68 55.89 11.68
CA ARG A 149 -26.10 57.29 11.44
C ARG A 149 -27.59 57.34 11.21
N ASN A 150 -28.10 56.58 10.25
CA ASN A 150 -29.53 56.48 9.95
C ASN A 150 -30.37 56.06 11.17
N CYS A 151 -29.88 55.18 12.05
CA CYS A 151 -30.55 54.87 13.31
C CYS A 151 -30.53 56.01 14.33
N ARG A 152 -29.46 56.84 14.37
CA ARG A 152 -29.43 58.06 15.19
C ARG A 152 -30.35 59.13 14.64
N ASP A 153 -30.31 59.38 13.33
CA ASP A 153 -31.19 60.35 12.68
C ASP A 153 -32.66 59.95 12.81
N LEU A 154 -32.98 58.64 12.71
CA LEU A 154 -34.33 58.12 12.98
C LEU A 154 -34.70 58.24 14.46
N GLN A 155 -33.76 58.04 15.39
CA GLN A 155 -33.99 58.22 16.81
C GLN A 155 -34.24 59.69 17.16
N ASP A 156 -33.48 60.62 16.60
CA ASP A 156 -33.68 62.08 16.74
C ASP A 156 -34.98 62.52 16.05
N LEU A 157 -35.35 61.96 14.90
CA LEU A 157 -36.64 62.21 14.23
C LEU A 157 -37.80 61.74 15.11
N VAL A 158 -37.74 60.53 15.68
CA VAL A 158 -38.74 59.99 16.60
C VAL A 158 -38.79 60.82 17.90
N GLN A 159 -37.65 61.29 18.41
CA GLN A 159 -37.59 62.11 19.60
C GLN A 159 -38.19 63.51 19.35
N ASN A 160 -37.94 64.12 18.19
CA ASN A 160 -38.59 65.36 17.74
C ASN A 160 -40.09 65.18 17.47
N LEU A 161 -40.52 64.07 16.86
CA LEU A 161 -41.92 63.71 16.68
C LEU A 161 -42.64 63.34 17.99
N SER A 162 -41.90 62.99 19.05
CA SER A 162 -42.46 62.81 20.40
C SER A 162 -42.58 64.11 21.19
N ALA A 163 -41.74 65.11 20.86
CA ALA A 163 -41.76 66.44 21.48
C ALA A 163 -42.77 67.38 20.80
N SER A 164 -42.93 67.27 19.48
CA SER A 164 -44.04 67.88 18.74
C SER A 164 -45.32 67.05 18.95
N LYS A 165 -46.45 67.68 19.23
CA LYS A 165 -47.76 67.00 19.25
C LYS A 165 -48.26 66.77 17.81
N ALA A 166 -47.48 66.04 17.02
CA ALA A 166 -47.77 65.75 15.61
C ALA A 166 -48.91 64.71 15.48
N ASP A 167 -49.67 64.85 14.39
CA ASP A 167 -50.93 64.13 14.23
C ASP A 167 -50.72 62.67 13.80
N LYS A 168 -51.74 61.84 13.99
CA LYS A 168 -51.69 60.37 13.83
C LYS A 168 -51.34 59.87 12.41
N LYS A 169 -51.26 60.80 11.45
CA LYS A 169 -50.99 60.58 10.02
C LYS A 169 -49.51 60.40 9.73
N ASP A 170 -48.64 61.23 10.31
CA ASP A 170 -47.19 61.23 10.03
C ASP A 170 -46.53 59.95 10.58
N LEU A 171 -47.05 59.43 11.70
CA LEU A 171 -46.63 58.14 12.29
C LEU A 171 -46.95 56.93 11.38
N LEU A 172 -47.99 57.01 10.54
CA LEU A 172 -48.33 55.97 9.57
C LEU A 172 -47.38 56.00 8.36
N GLU A 173 -46.99 57.19 7.90
CA GLU A 173 -46.06 57.38 6.79
C GLU A 173 -44.65 56.84 7.13
N VAL A 174 -44.17 57.09 8.35
CA VAL A 174 -42.91 56.49 8.87
C VAL A 174 -43.02 54.95 8.95
N LYS A 175 -44.18 54.41 9.36
CA LYS A 175 -44.39 52.95 9.44
C LYS A 175 -44.38 52.30 8.05
N GLU A 176 -44.93 52.98 7.04
CA GLU A 176 -44.95 52.52 5.65
C GLU A 176 -43.53 52.54 5.04
N GLN A 177 -42.74 53.60 5.28
CA GLN A 177 -41.34 53.66 4.86
C GLN A 177 -40.48 52.54 5.48
N VAL A 178 -40.66 52.24 6.77
CA VAL A 178 -39.95 51.14 7.44
C VAL A 178 -40.32 49.76 6.85
N LEU A 179 -41.60 49.54 6.51
CA LEU A 179 -42.06 48.30 5.88
C LEU A 179 -41.53 48.13 4.44
N CYS A 180 -41.56 49.20 3.62
CA CYS A 180 -40.95 49.18 2.29
C CYS A 180 -39.44 48.94 2.34
N GLY A 181 -38.72 49.55 3.29
CA GLY A 181 -37.29 49.31 3.51
C GLY A 181 -36.96 47.87 3.89
N TRP A 182 -37.84 47.20 4.64
CA TRP A 182 -37.68 45.77 4.98
C TRP A 182 -37.89 44.87 3.76
N TYR A 183 -38.91 45.16 2.94
CA TYR A 183 -39.22 44.41 1.72
C TYR A 183 -38.08 44.50 0.67
N LEU A 184 -37.50 45.69 0.51
CA LEU A 184 -36.34 45.93 -0.38
C LEU A 184 -35.08 45.19 0.07
N ARG A 185 -34.86 45.00 1.38
CA ARG A 185 -33.76 44.16 1.89
C ARG A 185 -34.01 42.68 1.66
N LEU A 186 -35.25 42.20 1.84
CA LEU A 186 -35.60 40.81 1.57
C LEU A 186 -35.33 40.43 0.11
N HIS A 187 -35.75 41.29 -0.83
CA HIS A 187 -35.52 41.08 -2.27
C HIS A 187 -34.03 41.15 -2.67
N LYS A 188 -33.20 41.93 -1.96
CA LYS A 188 -31.74 41.91 -2.13
C LYS A 188 -31.12 40.60 -1.61
N VAL A 189 -31.62 40.08 -0.49
CA VAL A 189 -31.18 38.78 0.07
C VAL A 189 -31.62 37.62 -0.83
N GLU A 190 -32.80 37.68 -1.45
CA GLU A 190 -33.23 36.69 -2.44
C GLU A 190 -32.42 36.76 -3.74
N ASN A 191 -32.04 37.95 -4.23
CA ASN A 191 -31.10 38.07 -5.35
C ASN A 191 -29.70 37.53 -5.00
N LEU A 192 -29.20 37.76 -3.78
CA LEU A 192 -27.96 37.15 -3.29
C LEU A 192 -28.07 35.63 -3.16
N ARG A 193 -29.23 35.13 -2.74
CA ARG A 193 -29.52 33.68 -2.70
C ARG A 193 -29.56 33.09 -4.10
N ALA A 194 -30.21 33.75 -5.06
CA ALA A 194 -30.20 33.36 -6.46
C ALA A 194 -28.78 33.41 -7.08
N PHE A 195 -27.91 34.31 -6.62
CA PHE A 195 -26.51 34.38 -7.04
C PHE A 195 -25.62 33.28 -6.41
N ILE A 196 -25.97 32.80 -5.20
CA ILE A 196 -25.29 31.70 -4.51
C ILE A 196 -25.81 30.32 -4.99
N ASP A 197 -27.10 30.21 -5.29
CA ASP A 197 -27.72 29.06 -5.95
C ASP A 197 -27.36 29.00 -7.45
N LEU A 198 -26.78 30.08 -8.02
CA LEU A 198 -25.99 30.05 -9.26
C LEU A 198 -24.61 29.40 -9.03
N LYS A 199 -24.63 28.23 -8.39
CA LYS A 199 -23.52 27.27 -8.45
C LYS A 199 -23.28 26.98 -9.93
N MET A 200 -22.16 27.48 -10.47
CA MET A 200 -21.65 26.96 -11.73
C MET A 200 -21.50 25.45 -11.57
N ASN A 201 -22.20 24.66 -12.38
CA ASN A 201 -22.09 23.21 -12.31
C ASN A 201 -20.65 22.80 -12.62
N LYS A 202 -20.27 21.60 -12.16
CA LYS A 202 -18.96 21.04 -12.50
C LYS A 202 -18.79 20.99 -14.02
N GLU A 203 -19.83 20.66 -14.78
CA GLU A 203 -19.82 20.73 -16.25
C GLU A 203 -19.64 22.15 -16.80
N ASP A 204 -20.16 23.20 -16.16
CA ASP A 204 -20.05 24.59 -16.63
C ASP A 204 -18.69 25.22 -16.33
N VAL A 205 -18.08 24.89 -15.19
CA VAL A 205 -16.69 25.26 -14.90
C VAL A 205 -15.74 24.50 -15.84
N PHE A 206 -15.99 23.21 -16.08
CA PHE A 206 -15.21 22.44 -17.06
C PHE A 206 -15.45 22.90 -18.50
N SER A 207 -16.66 23.35 -18.88
CA SER A 207 -16.92 23.87 -20.22
C SER A 207 -16.25 25.24 -20.42
N ALA A 208 -16.31 26.13 -19.41
CA ALA A 208 -15.62 27.41 -19.42
C ALA A 208 -14.08 27.28 -19.47
N LEU A 209 -13.51 26.30 -18.75
CA LEU A 209 -12.08 25.96 -18.86
C LEU A 209 -11.74 25.34 -20.22
N LYS A 210 -12.61 24.48 -20.76
CA LYS A 210 -12.46 23.85 -22.09
C LYS A 210 -12.64 24.82 -23.26
N THR A 211 -13.22 26.00 -23.02
CA THR A 211 -13.26 27.13 -23.97
C THR A 211 -12.16 28.18 -23.77
N LYS A 212 -11.42 28.15 -22.65
CA LYS A 212 -10.30 29.08 -22.38
C LYS A 212 -8.91 28.50 -22.60
N ALA A 213 -8.76 27.18 -22.58
CA ALA A 213 -7.59 26.55 -23.18
C ALA A 213 -7.77 26.54 -24.70
N ASP A 214 -6.83 27.12 -25.44
CA ASP A 214 -6.97 27.36 -26.88
C ASP A 214 -6.96 26.05 -27.68
N ARG A 215 -8.16 25.51 -27.83
CA ARG A 215 -8.40 24.19 -28.42
C ARG A 215 -8.00 24.16 -29.88
N GLU A 216 -8.07 25.28 -30.60
CA GLU A 216 -7.68 25.35 -32.01
C GLU A 216 -6.15 25.28 -32.15
N GLU A 217 -5.39 25.98 -31.30
CA GLU A 217 -3.92 25.90 -31.31
C GLU A 217 -3.42 24.50 -30.89
N MET A 218 -4.03 23.90 -29.86
CA MET A 218 -3.67 22.56 -29.41
C MET A 218 -4.11 21.46 -30.40
N GLN A 219 -5.26 21.62 -31.08
CA GLN A 219 -5.66 20.74 -32.18
C GLN A 219 -4.80 20.95 -33.44
N LEU A 220 -4.30 22.15 -33.72
CA LEU A 220 -3.36 22.40 -34.81
C LEU A 220 -2.01 21.71 -34.55
N LEU A 221 -1.49 21.75 -33.32
CA LEU A 221 -0.27 21.04 -32.94
C LEU A 221 -0.46 19.51 -32.99
N LEU A 222 -1.54 18.98 -32.42
CA LEU A 222 -1.86 17.54 -32.50
C LEU A 222 -2.15 17.08 -33.93
N LYS A 223 -2.76 17.92 -34.77
CA LYS A 223 -2.99 17.63 -36.19
C LYS A 223 -1.69 17.67 -36.99
N SER A 224 -0.81 18.63 -36.74
CA SER A 224 0.54 18.68 -37.31
C SER A 224 1.34 17.40 -36.97
N LEU A 225 1.31 16.99 -35.69
CA LEU A 225 1.96 15.75 -35.24
C LEU A 225 1.33 14.50 -35.89
N SER A 226 0.00 14.46 -35.96
CA SER A 226 -0.78 13.39 -36.62
C SER A 226 -0.47 13.30 -38.11
N ASP A 227 -0.46 14.42 -38.82
CA ASP A 227 -0.20 14.48 -40.27
C ASP A 227 1.28 14.14 -40.58
N SER A 228 2.21 14.50 -39.68
CA SER A 228 3.61 14.07 -39.71
C SER A 228 3.76 12.55 -39.49
N MET A 229 3.12 11.99 -38.45
CA MET A 229 3.07 10.53 -38.23
C MET A 229 2.41 9.80 -39.39
N TYR A 230 1.32 10.33 -39.95
CA TYR A 230 0.60 9.71 -41.05
C TYR A 230 1.41 9.76 -42.35
N THR A 231 2.17 10.83 -42.62
CA THR A 231 3.10 10.89 -43.75
C THR A 231 4.31 9.97 -43.56
N ALA A 232 4.83 9.79 -42.34
CA ALA A 232 5.87 8.81 -42.04
C ALA A 232 5.38 7.36 -42.22
N VAL A 233 4.21 7.03 -41.67
CA VAL A 233 3.58 5.71 -41.78
C VAL A 233 3.17 5.39 -43.22
N THR A 234 2.65 6.36 -43.98
CA THR A 234 2.35 6.13 -45.40
C THR A 234 3.60 6.00 -46.25
N LYS A 235 4.70 6.75 -45.98
CA LYS A 235 6.00 6.49 -46.62
C LYS A 235 6.50 5.07 -46.37
N ALA A 236 6.47 4.61 -45.12
CA ALA A 236 6.85 3.25 -44.75
C ALA A 236 5.95 2.20 -45.43
N GLY A 237 4.64 2.46 -45.50
CA GLY A 237 3.67 1.61 -46.20
C GLY A 237 3.91 1.53 -47.72
N THR A 238 4.23 2.65 -48.38
CA THR A 238 4.53 2.67 -49.82
C THR A 238 5.84 1.97 -50.18
N LEU A 239 6.82 1.95 -49.27
CA LEU A 239 8.08 1.22 -49.47
C LEU A 239 7.96 -0.29 -49.16
N GLY A 240 6.91 -0.72 -48.46
CA GLY A 240 6.58 -2.14 -48.25
C GLY A 240 5.87 -2.82 -49.41
N GLN A 241 5.52 -2.10 -50.49
CA GLN A 241 4.71 -2.63 -51.60
C GLN A 241 5.48 -2.94 -52.90
N GLU A 242 6.82 -2.77 -52.95
CA GLU A 242 7.66 -3.40 -53.97
C GLU A 242 8.53 -4.50 -53.37
N PRO A 243 8.11 -5.77 -53.56
CA PRO A 243 9.00 -6.64 -54.33
C PRO A 243 8.29 -7.48 -55.43
N GLU A 244 6.96 -7.41 -55.58
CA GLU A 244 6.23 -8.30 -56.51
C GLU A 244 5.81 -7.66 -57.86
N ALA A 245 6.00 -6.35 -58.06
CA ALA A 245 5.49 -5.64 -59.23
C ALA A 245 6.51 -5.38 -60.36
N ALA A 246 7.66 -6.06 -60.39
CA ALA A 246 8.74 -5.75 -61.34
C ALA A 246 9.46 -6.93 -62.00
N LEU A 247 8.76 -8.02 -62.38
CA LEU A 247 9.03 -8.76 -63.64
C LEU A 247 8.06 -9.94 -63.91
N LEU A 248 6.84 -9.67 -64.40
CA LEU A 248 6.18 -10.46 -65.46
C LEU A 248 4.83 -9.86 -65.91
N THR A 249 4.86 -8.75 -66.64
CA THR A 249 3.78 -8.40 -67.58
C THR A 249 4.23 -8.71 -69.00
N LYS A 250 3.43 -9.49 -69.74
CA LYS A 250 3.80 -10.01 -71.05
C LYS A 250 2.63 -9.98 -72.02
N HIS A 251 2.58 -8.97 -72.90
CA HIS A 251 2.49 -9.17 -74.36
C HIS A 251 2.35 -7.87 -75.16
N SER A 252 3.32 -7.61 -76.05
CA SER A 252 3.03 -7.44 -77.47
C SER A 252 4.23 -7.90 -78.33
N ILE A 253 3.94 -8.62 -79.44
CA ILE A 253 4.62 -8.65 -80.76
C ILE A 253 6.18 -8.53 -80.76
N HIS A 254 7.03 -9.48 -81.24
CA HIS A 254 6.93 -10.46 -82.34
C HIS A 254 8.07 -11.52 -82.29
N LYS A 255 7.86 -12.79 -82.72
CA LYS A 255 8.86 -13.85 -83.14
C LYS A 255 10.01 -14.18 -82.14
N ARG A 256 10.54 -15.38 -81.87
CA ARG A 256 10.45 -16.84 -82.22
C ARG A 256 11.26 -17.57 -81.09
N SER A 257 11.20 -18.87 -80.78
CA SER A 257 10.29 -20.00 -81.04
C SER A 257 10.70 -21.25 -80.21
N ALA A 258 9.79 -22.20 -80.02
CA ALA A 258 10.01 -23.63 -79.66
C ALA A 258 10.41 -24.08 -78.22
N TRP A 259 9.40 -24.64 -77.52
CA TRP A 259 9.34 -25.93 -76.77
C TRP A 259 10.33 -26.24 -75.61
N LYS A 260 9.89 -26.49 -74.35
CA LYS A 260 9.19 -27.69 -73.77
C LYS A 260 10.12 -28.94 -73.72
N LYS A 261 10.21 -29.76 -72.64
CA LYS A 261 9.38 -29.92 -71.41
C LYS A 261 10.08 -30.84 -70.35
N SER A 262 9.58 -30.83 -69.10
CA SER A 262 9.34 -32.00 -68.22
C SER A 262 10.43 -32.65 -67.32
N GLY A 263 10.25 -32.48 -65.99
CA GLY A 263 10.34 -33.56 -64.98
C GLY A 263 11.62 -33.69 -64.12
N VAL A 264 11.69 -34.44 -62.99
CA VAL A 264 10.66 -35.00 -62.05
C VAL A 264 11.38 -35.80 -60.89
N TRP A 265 10.76 -35.96 -59.69
CA TRP A 265 11.06 -36.90 -58.58
C TRP A 265 12.31 -36.79 -57.64
N ARG A 266 12.03 -36.97 -56.31
CA ARG A 266 12.78 -37.61 -55.18
C ARG A 266 14.15 -37.02 -54.75
N ALA A 267 14.55 -36.87 -53.47
CA ALA A 267 14.24 -37.47 -52.14
C ALA A 267 15.19 -38.59 -51.64
N MET A 268 16.13 -38.20 -50.74
CA MET A 268 16.75 -38.99 -49.62
C MET A 268 17.56 -40.27 -49.95
N PRO A 269 18.30 -40.91 -48.98
CA PRO A 269 18.59 -40.57 -47.57
C PRO A 269 20.09 -40.75 -47.08
N CYS A 270 20.37 -40.35 -45.82
CA CYS A 270 21.31 -41.03 -44.87
C CYS A 270 22.85 -41.10 -45.18
N LEU A 271 23.80 -41.42 -44.26
CA LEU A 271 23.81 -41.86 -42.84
C LEU A 271 25.23 -41.69 -42.21
N GLN A 272 25.34 -41.34 -40.90
CA GLN A 272 26.39 -41.80 -39.92
C GLN A 272 27.90 -41.48 -40.16
N ARG A 273 28.86 -41.51 -39.21
CA ARG A 273 28.97 -41.65 -37.72
C ARG A 273 30.42 -41.34 -37.30
N LEU A 274 30.69 -40.87 -36.06
CA LEU A 274 31.85 -41.18 -35.17
C LEU A 274 31.97 -40.16 -34.01
N LYS A 275 32.77 -40.43 -32.96
CA LYS A 275 32.46 -41.08 -31.67
C LYS A 275 33.64 -40.83 -30.69
N LEU A 276 33.38 -40.32 -29.48
CA LEU A 276 34.17 -40.46 -28.22
C LEU A 276 35.62 -39.88 -28.13
N PRO A 277 36.28 -39.77 -26.93
CA PRO A 277 35.92 -40.35 -25.61
C PRO A 277 35.95 -39.46 -24.33
N HIS A 278 35.32 -40.04 -23.28
CA HIS A 278 35.41 -39.93 -21.80
C HIS A 278 36.38 -39.01 -21.03
N LEU A 279 35.90 -38.59 -19.84
CA LEU A 279 36.59 -38.80 -18.53
C LEU A 279 35.57 -38.91 -17.36
N GLU A 280 35.95 -39.59 -16.27
CA GLU A 280 35.11 -39.95 -15.10
C GLU A 280 35.31 -39.04 -13.87
N GLY A 281 34.40 -39.13 -12.89
CA GLY A 281 34.53 -38.53 -11.56
C GLY A 281 33.46 -39.01 -10.58
N ASP A 282 33.79 -39.98 -9.73
CA ASP A 282 32.88 -40.71 -8.83
C ASP A 282 32.93 -40.15 -7.39
N SER A 283 31.82 -40.19 -6.64
CA SER A 283 31.79 -40.11 -5.15
C SER A 283 30.42 -40.39 -4.53
N LYS A 284 30.38 -41.25 -3.49
CA LYS A 284 29.17 -41.67 -2.74
C LYS A 284 29.24 -41.35 -1.25
N ALA A 285 28.12 -40.90 -0.66
CA ALA A 285 27.67 -41.10 0.73
C ALA A 285 26.26 -40.48 0.89
N GLY A 286 25.35 -40.86 1.79
CA GLY A 286 25.31 -41.91 2.81
C GLY A 286 24.11 -41.68 3.76
N LEU A 287 23.28 -42.70 4.02
CA LEU A 287 22.00 -42.62 4.78
C LEU A 287 22.08 -42.02 6.20
N ARG A 288 20.95 -41.43 6.66
CA ARG A 288 20.29 -41.81 7.94
C ARG A 288 18.87 -41.23 8.15
N ASP A 289 17.93 -42.11 8.49
CA ASP A 289 16.65 -41.78 9.15
C ASP A 289 16.84 -41.26 10.59
N THR A 290 15.86 -40.51 11.13
CA THR A 290 15.12 -40.91 12.37
C THR A 290 13.99 -39.95 12.81
N LYS A 291 12.81 -40.53 13.08
CA LYS A 291 11.89 -40.28 14.23
C LYS A 291 11.07 -38.96 14.38
N ASN A 292 9.74 -39.13 14.33
CA ASN A 292 8.70 -38.42 15.13
C ASN A 292 8.96 -38.54 16.66
N PRO A 293 8.29 -37.81 17.61
CA PRO A 293 6.96 -37.15 17.56
C PRO A 293 6.96 -35.78 18.34
N PRO A 294 5.88 -35.24 18.98
CA PRO A 294 4.43 -35.51 18.92
C PRO A 294 3.52 -34.28 18.66
N SER A 295 2.23 -34.54 18.53
CA SER A 295 1.13 -33.58 18.39
C SER A 295 0.73 -32.86 19.69
N PHE A 296 0.19 -31.64 19.55
CA PHE A 296 -0.64 -30.98 20.56
C PHE A 296 -1.86 -30.31 19.90
N TYR A 297 -3.07 -30.65 20.39
CA TYR A 297 -4.30 -29.90 20.13
C TYR A 297 -4.40 -28.69 21.05
N PRO A 298 -5.23 -27.69 20.69
CA PRO A 298 -6.29 -27.32 21.63
C PRO A 298 -7.66 -27.11 20.97
N ASN A 299 -8.73 -27.46 21.71
CA ASN A 299 -10.11 -27.14 21.37
C ASN A 299 -10.67 -26.06 22.33
N ASN A 300 -11.34 -25.07 21.74
CA ASN A 300 -12.54 -24.37 22.22
C ASN A 300 -12.58 -23.42 23.45
N LEU A 301 -13.08 -22.21 23.11
CA LEU A 301 -14.10 -21.37 23.78
C LEU A 301 -13.79 -20.43 24.98
N SER A 302 -13.86 -19.13 24.65
CA SER A 302 -14.65 -18.04 25.28
C SER A 302 -14.55 -17.71 26.78
N ARG A 303 -14.16 -16.45 27.09
CA ARG A 303 -14.89 -15.53 28.02
C ARG A 303 -14.34 -14.09 28.06
N VAL A 304 -14.92 -13.23 27.24
CA VAL A 304 -15.53 -11.90 27.55
C VAL A 304 -15.05 -11.08 28.78
N LEU A 305 -14.73 -9.79 28.50
CA LEU A 305 -14.71 -8.56 29.34
C LEU A 305 -13.67 -8.36 30.48
N THR A 306 -12.83 -7.33 30.31
CA THR A 306 -12.59 -6.26 31.31
C THR A 306 -12.06 -4.98 30.62
N THR A 307 -12.81 -3.87 30.69
CA THR A 307 -12.69 -2.73 29.75
C THR A 307 -11.87 -1.53 30.22
N THR A 308 -11.04 -1.65 31.27
CA THR A 308 -10.36 -0.50 31.90
C THR A 308 -8.83 -0.56 31.96
N ALA A 309 -8.19 -1.67 31.53
CA ALA A 309 -6.73 -1.81 31.61
C ALA A 309 -5.96 -1.34 30.36
N ILE A 310 -6.62 -1.28 29.19
CA ILE A 310 -5.94 -1.18 27.88
C ILE A 310 -5.22 0.15 27.67
N SER A 311 -5.78 1.27 28.16
CA SER A 311 -5.18 2.61 28.03
C SER A 311 -3.84 2.76 28.78
N TRP A 312 -3.67 2.04 29.90
CA TRP A 312 -2.42 2.05 30.68
C TRP A 312 -1.43 0.98 30.20
N ALA A 313 -1.92 -0.14 29.65
CA ALA A 313 -1.09 -1.16 29.03
C ALA A 313 -0.33 -0.63 27.80
N TRP A 314 -1.00 0.15 26.93
CA TRP A 314 -0.37 0.77 25.77
C TRP A 314 0.73 1.77 26.13
N THR A 315 0.50 2.65 27.12
CA THR A 315 1.55 3.58 27.61
C THR A 315 2.72 2.82 28.25
N GLY A 316 2.46 1.72 28.96
CA GLY A 316 3.50 0.85 29.52
C GLY A 316 4.34 0.12 28.46
N MET A 317 3.72 -0.33 27.35
CA MET A 317 4.44 -1.00 26.26
C MET A 317 5.32 -0.03 25.46
N CYS A 318 4.84 1.16 25.13
CA CYS A 318 5.65 2.17 24.42
C CYS A 318 6.89 2.61 25.22
N ILE A 319 6.77 2.79 26.54
CA ILE A 319 7.93 3.12 27.40
C ILE A 319 8.94 1.96 27.45
N LYS A 320 8.48 0.71 27.36
CA LYS A 320 9.35 -0.46 27.37
C LYS A 320 10.08 -0.68 26.03
N ALA A 321 9.46 -0.31 24.90
CA ALA A 321 10.11 -0.31 23.59
C ALA A 321 11.27 0.69 23.52
N MET A 322 11.05 1.93 24.00
CA MET A 322 12.09 2.98 24.05
C MET A 322 13.31 2.65 24.95
N SER A 323 13.25 1.59 25.75
CA SER A 323 14.36 1.17 26.62
C SER A 323 15.28 0.11 26.02
N ASN A 324 14.96 -0.44 24.84
CA ASN A 324 15.61 -1.65 24.31
C ASN A 324 16.43 -1.42 23.02
N GLU A 325 16.58 -0.17 22.59
CA GLU A 325 17.25 0.20 21.34
C GLU A 325 18.67 0.72 21.61
N ASN A 326 19.57 -0.20 22.01
CA ASN A 326 21.03 0.00 21.98
C ASN A 326 21.80 -1.31 22.29
N GLN A 327 21.82 -2.25 21.34
CA GLN A 327 22.87 -3.27 21.19
C GLN A 327 22.63 -4.11 19.94
N HIS A 328 23.48 -3.97 18.92
CA HIS A 328 24.13 -5.10 18.23
C HIS A 328 25.10 -4.63 17.13
N GLU A 329 26.39 -4.94 17.31
CA GLU A 329 27.26 -5.44 16.24
C GLU A 329 28.30 -6.41 16.86
N CYS A 330 28.91 -7.24 16.02
CA CYS A 330 29.47 -8.58 16.32
C CYS A 330 30.98 -8.60 16.76
N PRO A 331 31.70 -9.75 16.81
CA PRO A 331 31.39 -11.14 17.25
C PRO A 331 32.46 -11.75 18.20
N ALA A 332 32.14 -12.87 18.90
CA ALA A 332 33.02 -14.05 19.12
C ALA A 332 32.44 -15.08 20.12
N SER A 333 32.88 -16.34 20.03
CA SER A 333 32.76 -17.40 21.05
C SER A 333 34.15 -18.05 21.25
N PRO A 334 34.42 -19.05 22.14
CA PRO A 334 33.51 -19.80 23.03
C PRO A 334 34.06 -20.10 24.47
N ASN A 335 33.30 -20.92 25.24
CA ASN A 335 33.70 -21.76 26.40
C ASN A 335 34.07 -21.11 27.76
N LEU A 336 33.32 -21.43 28.84
CA LEU A 336 33.69 -22.42 29.89
C LEU A 336 32.73 -22.44 31.12
N LEU A 337 32.36 -23.66 31.56
CA LEU A 337 32.09 -24.18 32.93
C LEU A 337 31.29 -23.40 34.03
N LYS A 338 30.23 -24.08 34.57
CA LYS A 338 30.02 -24.53 35.99
C LYS A 338 30.13 -23.48 37.15
N ILE A 339 29.25 -23.34 38.18
CA ILE A 339 28.67 -24.31 39.16
C ILE A 339 27.43 -23.72 39.92
N ASN A 340 26.48 -24.60 40.30
CA ASN A 340 25.43 -24.62 41.35
C ASN A 340 25.00 -23.38 42.19
N GLY A 341 23.69 -23.33 42.54
CA GLY A 341 23.20 -22.61 43.72
C GLY A 341 21.66 -22.55 43.92
N MET A 342 21.02 -23.62 44.39
CA MET A 342 19.63 -23.59 44.94
C MET A 342 19.68 -23.64 46.48
N PRO A 343 18.69 -23.06 47.20
CA PRO A 343 17.70 -23.93 47.87
C PRO A 343 16.27 -23.35 48.03
N THR A 344 15.35 -24.22 48.46
CA THR A 344 13.89 -24.03 48.56
C THR A 344 13.35 -23.94 50.01
N ARG A 345 12.22 -23.24 50.20
CA ARG A 345 11.18 -23.40 51.27
C ARG A 345 9.99 -22.48 50.89
N VAL A 346 8.68 -22.82 50.82
CA VAL A 346 7.77 -23.74 51.57
C VAL A 346 7.57 -23.25 53.02
N ARG A 347 6.39 -22.88 53.56
CA ARG A 347 4.90 -22.97 53.30
C ARG A 347 4.19 -21.99 54.30
N PRO A 348 2.86 -21.96 54.60
CA PRO A 348 1.61 -22.37 53.90
C PRO A 348 0.50 -21.27 53.91
N ALA A 349 -0.77 -21.64 53.64
CA ALA A 349 -1.98 -20.78 53.56
C ALA A 349 -3.01 -21.05 54.69
N LEU A 350 -4.11 -20.26 54.73
CA LEU A 350 -5.47 -20.48 55.28
C LEU A 350 -6.31 -19.23 54.87
N ASP A 351 -7.34 -19.30 54.01
CA ASP A 351 -8.75 -19.75 54.18
C ASP A 351 -9.73 -18.65 54.66
N GLY A 352 -10.95 -18.63 54.08
CA GLY A 352 -12.07 -17.78 54.57
C GLY A 352 -13.00 -17.19 53.49
N SER A 353 -14.07 -17.90 53.13
CA SER A 353 -15.17 -17.45 52.25
C SER A 353 -16.21 -16.57 52.99
N PHE A 354 -17.10 -15.86 52.26
CA PHE A 354 -18.56 -15.86 52.51
C PHE A 354 -19.41 -15.15 51.42
N MET A 355 -20.69 -15.54 51.30
CA MET A 355 -21.71 -15.03 50.35
C MET A 355 -22.63 -13.91 50.93
N ARG A 356 -23.37 -13.22 50.04
CA ARG A 356 -24.64 -12.46 50.30
C ARG A 356 -25.82 -13.44 50.60
N PRO A 357 -27.13 -13.07 50.74
CA PRO A 357 -27.89 -11.79 50.61
C PRO A 357 -28.98 -11.60 51.74
N PRO A 358 -30.22 -11.05 51.56
CA PRO A 358 -30.68 -9.70 51.11
C PRO A 358 -31.72 -8.97 52.05
N GLU A 359 -32.07 -7.72 51.67
CA GLU A 359 -33.44 -7.08 51.65
C GLU A 359 -34.25 -6.51 52.87
N VAL A 360 -34.90 -5.34 52.59
CA VAL A 360 -36.28 -4.87 52.95
C VAL A 360 -36.61 -4.06 54.25
N PHE A 361 -36.83 -2.73 54.05
CA PHE A 361 -37.93 -1.81 54.49
C PHE A 361 -38.39 -1.48 55.95
N THR A 362 -38.86 -0.22 56.11
CA THR A 362 -39.71 0.41 57.17
C THR A 362 -39.12 0.63 58.59
N ARG A 363 -39.70 1.43 59.52
CA ARG A 363 -40.32 2.80 59.57
C ARG A 363 -40.71 3.06 61.05
N ASN A 364 -40.76 4.32 61.54
CA ASN A 364 -41.13 4.77 62.92
C ASN A 364 -39.97 4.53 63.94
N GLY A 365 -39.64 5.36 64.96
CA GLY A 365 -40.32 6.46 65.71
C GLY A 365 -40.91 5.94 67.05
N PRO A 366 -40.96 6.68 68.20
CA PRO A 366 -40.52 8.07 68.52
C PRO A 366 -39.84 8.25 69.93
N THR A 367 -39.85 9.48 70.50
CA THR A 367 -39.76 9.87 71.96
C THR A 367 -38.49 9.57 72.80
N GLU A 368 -38.07 10.33 73.83
CA GLU A 368 -38.21 11.75 74.25
C GLU A 368 -37.29 12.03 75.48
N MET A 369 -36.82 13.29 75.69
CA MET A 369 -36.33 13.88 76.98
C MET A 369 -35.15 13.21 77.78
N ALA A 370 -34.24 13.92 78.48
CA ALA A 370 -33.92 15.36 78.59
C ALA A 370 -32.51 15.59 79.24
N HIS A 371 -31.96 16.81 79.06
CA HIS A 371 -30.86 17.47 79.81
C HIS A 371 -29.41 16.93 79.78
N PRO A 372 -28.37 17.76 80.05
CA PRO A 372 -28.27 19.22 79.89
C PRO A 372 -26.97 19.71 79.18
N THR A 373 -26.97 20.99 78.79
CA THR A 373 -25.79 21.88 78.54
C THR A 373 -24.44 21.26 78.15
N MET A 374 -24.07 21.44 76.87
CA MET A 374 -22.71 21.88 76.53
C MET A 374 -22.78 22.86 75.36
N THR A 375 -22.00 23.94 75.41
CA THR A 375 -21.90 24.92 74.32
C THR A 375 -21.38 24.23 73.07
N SER A 376 -22.24 24.09 72.06
CA SER A 376 -21.88 23.57 70.75
C SER A 376 -20.84 24.50 70.11
N VAL A 377 -19.57 24.12 70.20
CA VAL A 377 -18.57 24.52 69.22
C VAL A 377 -19.11 24.06 67.88
N GLU A 378 -19.47 24.99 66.99
CA GLU A 378 -19.78 24.64 65.60
C GLU A 378 -18.62 23.79 65.08
N PRO A 379 -18.89 22.65 64.41
CA PRO A 379 -17.82 21.93 63.75
C PRO A 379 -17.20 22.90 62.75
N ILE A 380 -15.94 23.27 63.00
CA ILE A 380 -15.14 24.04 62.06
C ILE A 380 -15.12 23.20 60.79
N ASP A 381 -15.91 23.62 59.79
CA ASP A 381 -16.02 22.92 58.51
C ASP A 381 -14.61 22.75 57.97
N ALA A 382 -14.15 21.50 57.96
CA ALA A 382 -12.76 21.20 57.67
C ALA A 382 -12.46 21.70 56.26
N ALA A 383 -11.55 22.69 56.17
CA ALA A 383 -11.25 23.41 54.94
C ALA A 383 -11.17 22.41 53.76
N PRO A 384 -11.95 22.62 52.69
CA PRO A 384 -12.18 21.59 51.69
C PRO A 384 -10.84 21.08 51.15
N ARG A 385 -10.61 19.77 51.28
CA ARG A 385 -9.36 19.13 50.87
C ARG A 385 -9.07 19.49 49.42
N VAL A 386 -8.11 20.40 49.21
CA VAL A 386 -7.75 20.91 47.90
C VAL A 386 -7.30 19.73 47.05
N ALA A 387 -8.10 19.37 46.04
CA ALA A 387 -7.72 18.35 45.09
C ALA A 387 -6.46 18.84 44.35
N TYR A 388 -5.37 18.05 44.39
CA TYR A 388 -4.06 18.45 43.85
C TYR A 388 -4.04 18.70 42.33
N MET A 389 -5.13 18.35 41.62
CA MET A 389 -5.42 18.63 40.22
C MET A 389 -6.92 18.88 40.02
N GLY A 390 -7.28 19.91 39.27
CA GLY A 390 -8.66 20.21 38.85
C GLY A 390 -9.10 19.37 37.64
N GLN A 391 -10.41 19.38 37.35
CA GLN A 391 -10.97 18.63 36.21
C GLN A 391 -10.39 19.09 34.85
N GLY A 392 -10.02 20.36 34.73
CA GLY A 392 -9.35 20.90 33.54
C GLY A 392 -8.00 20.24 33.27
N MET A 393 -7.25 19.93 34.33
CA MET A 393 -5.96 19.23 34.21
C MET A 393 -6.13 17.78 33.75
N ILE A 394 -7.14 17.07 34.24
CA ILE A 394 -7.43 15.69 33.83
C ILE A 394 -7.76 15.63 32.34
N LEU A 395 -8.62 16.53 31.84
CA LEU A 395 -8.96 16.60 30.42
C LEU A 395 -7.74 16.98 29.55
N SER A 396 -6.91 17.92 29.99
CA SER A 396 -5.67 18.28 29.29
C SER A 396 -4.71 17.09 29.16
N VAL A 397 -4.48 16.33 30.23
CA VAL A 397 -3.60 15.13 30.19
C VAL A 397 -4.18 14.04 29.28
N MET A 398 -5.50 13.85 29.27
CA MET A 398 -6.16 12.93 28.35
C MET A 398 -5.96 13.34 26.89
N TYR A 399 -6.10 14.63 26.58
CA TYR A 399 -5.85 15.17 25.24
C TYR A 399 -4.38 15.02 24.83
N LEU A 400 -3.43 15.17 25.75
CA LEU A 400 -2.02 14.87 25.50
C LEU A 400 -1.79 13.39 25.17
N GLY A 401 -2.49 12.49 25.86
CA GLY A 401 -2.48 11.06 25.55
C GLY A 401 -2.97 10.80 24.13
N PHE A 402 -4.15 11.32 23.78
CA PHE A 402 -4.69 11.22 22.42
C PHE A 402 -3.78 11.85 21.36
N SER A 403 -3.24 13.05 21.57
CA SER A 403 -2.35 13.70 20.59
C SER A 403 -1.05 12.93 20.40
N THR A 404 -0.57 12.26 21.46
CA THR A 404 0.62 11.40 21.38
C THR A 404 0.31 10.12 20.60
N ILE A 405 -0.87 9.51 20.79
CA ILE A 405 -1.33 8.38 19.95
C ILE A 405 -1.41 8.81 18.48
N VAL A 406 -1.99 9.98 18.17
CA VAL A 406 -2.02 10.51 16.80
C VAL A 406 -0.60 10.66 16.23
N ALA A 407 0.31 11.32 16.94
CA ALA A 407 1.68 11.54 16.46
C ALA A 407 2.44 10.22 16.22
N VAL A 408 2.38 9.29 17.17
CA VAL A 408 3.06 7.98 17.09
C VAL A 408 2.46 7.11 16.00
N ALA A 409 1.13 7.02 15.89
CA ALA A 409 0.48 6.25 14.84
C ALA A 409 0.77 6.85 13.45
N THR A 410 0.75 8.19 13.30
CA THR A 410 1.09 8.85 12.03
C THR A 410 2.55 8.60 11.64
N TYR A 411 3.47 8.56 12.61
CA TYR A 411 4.89 8.26 12.37
C TYR A 411 5.10 6.84 11.84
N TYR A 412 4.56 5.81 12.52
CA TYR A 412 4.68 4.42 12.05
C TYR A 412 3.95 4.18 10.72
N LEU A 413 2.77 4.76 10.53
CA LEU A 413 2.07 4.67 9.25
C LEU A 413 2.85 5.34 8.11
N ASN A 414 3.56 6.43 8.37
CA ASN A 414 4.37 7.09 7.35
C ASN A 414 5.59 6.25 6.91
N ASP A 415 6.14 5.39 7.76
CA ASP A 415 7.26 4.51 7.41
C ASP A 415 6.88 3.47 6.34
N ILE A 416 5.63 2.97 6.41
CA ILE A 416 5.05 2.01 5.46
C ILE A 416 4.26 2.65 4.30
N ALA A 417 4.15 3.99 4.26
CA ALA A 417 3.37 4.70 3.25
C ALA A 417 4.21 5.02 2.02
N ASN A 418 3.67 4.67 0.84
CA ASN A 418 4.32 4.82 -0.46
C ASN A 418 5.66 4.08 -0.58
N THR A 419 5.95 3.15 0.35
CA THR A 419 7.15 2.31 0.39
C THR A 419 6.78 0.82 0.20
N PRO A 420 7.67 0.00 -0.39
CA PRO A 420 7.48 -1.44 -0.46
C PRO A 420 7.82 -2.10 0.88
N VAL A 421 6.80 -2.65 1.54
CA VAL A 421 6.90 -3.41 2.79
C VAL A 421 7.03 -4.90 2.48
N PHE A 422 8.17 -5.49 2.82
CA PHE A 422 8.40 -6.92 2.62
C PHE A 422 7.78 -7.73 3.75
N PHE A 423 6.77 -8.55 3.42
CA PHE A 423 6.18 -9.54 4.34
C PHE A 423 7.03 -10.82 4.43
N GLY A 424 8.03 -10.95 3.56
CA GLY A 424 8.90 -12.11 3.48
C GLY A 424 8.22 -13.24 2.69
N VAL A 425 8.55 -14.48 3.05
CA VAL A 425 8.06 -15.67 2.35
C VAL A 425 6.72 -16.12 2.96
N VAL A 426 5.65 -16.00 2.18
CA VAL A 426 4.32 -16.54 2.49
C VAL A 426 4.17 -17.89 1.79
N MET A 427 3.50 -18.83 2.44
CA MET A 427 3.22 -20.15 1.90
C MET A 427 1.73 -20.46 2.08
N GLU A 428 1.08 -20.78 0.97
CA GLU A 428 -0.25 -21.40 0.97
C GLU A 428 -0.03 -22.91 1.02
N ALA A 429 -0.72 -23.64 1.89
CA ALA A 429 -0.54 -25.07 2.05
C ALA A 429 -1.87 -25.81 2.28
N PHE A 430 -1.87 -27.11 2.03
CA PHE A 430 -3.09 -27.93 2.14
C PHE A 430 -3.63 -28.07 3.57
N THR A 431 -2.85 -27.73 4.60
CA THR A 431 -3.20 -27.93 6.03
C THR A 431 -3.23 -26.67 6.87
N TYR A 432 -2.64 -25.57 6.39
CA TYR A 432 -2.64 -24.25 7.02
C TYR A 432 -2.54 -23.20 5.91
N ASN A 433 -3.19 -22.05 6.08
CA ASN A 433 -3.28 -21.02 5.03
C ASN A 433 -3.74 -21.67 3.70
N GLN A 434 -4.97 -22.18 3.71
CA GLN A 434 -5.54 -22.94 2.61
C GLN A 434 -6.05 -21.97 1.54
N TRP A 435 -5.48 -22.06 0.33
CA TRP A 435 -5.98 -21.32 -0.83
C TRP A 435 -6.89 -22.19 -1.70
N ASP A 436 -8.20 -21.94 -1.62
CA ASP A 436 -9.18 -22.47 -2.58
C ASP A 436 -9.09 -21.75 -3.93
N VAL A 437 -8.89 -22.52 -5.00
CA VAL A 437 -8.90 -22.03 -6.38
C VAL A 437 -10.33 -21.63 -6.75
N PRO A 438 -10.60 -20.36 -7.11
CA PRO A 438 -11.95 -19.93 -7.46
C PRO A 438 -12.41 -20.58 -8.77
N VAL A 439 -13.51 -21.34 -8.69
CA VAL A 439 -14.16 -21.98 -9.85
C VAL A 439 -15.42 -21.21 -10.23
N ASN A 440 -15.37 -20.52 -11.38
CA ASN A 440 -16.58 -19.94 -11.98
C ASN A 440 -17.40 -21.03 -12.68
N MET A 441 -16.72 -21.87 -13.46
CA MET A 441 -17.33 -22.93 -14.23
C MET A 441 -16.29 -24.03 -14.47
N LEU A 442 -16.62 -25.26 -14.07
CA LEU A 442 -15.70 -26.38 -14.18
C LEU A 442 -15.75 -27.01 -15.58
N LEU A 443 -14.69 -26.82 -16.35
CA LEU A 443 -14.45 -27.58 -17.57
C LEU A 443 -13.72 -28.86 -17.21
N GLN A 444 -14.32 -30.00 -17.53
CA GLN A 444 -13.65 -31.29 -17.56
C GLN A 444 -13.69 -31.83 -18.99
N GLY A 445 -12.63 -32.52 -19.40
CA GLY A 445 -12.58 -33.12 -20.72
C GLY A 445 -11.55 -34.24 -20.81
N ASP A 446 -11.74 -35.10 -21.81
CA ASP A 446 -10.82 -36.15 -22.16
C ASP A 446 -10.53 -36.14 -23.67
N GLY A 447 -9.49 -36.86 -24.07
CA GLY A 447 -9.10 -36.98 -25.46
C GLY A 447 -7.96 -37.95 -25.70
N LEU A 448 -7.57 -38.05 -26.97
CA LEU A 448 -6.51 -38.92 -27.46
C LEU A 448 -5.38 -38.07 -28.06
N VAL A 449 -4.14 -38.51 -27.85
CA VAL A 449 -2.96 -37.98 -28.54
C VAL A 449 -2.48 -39.03 -29.52
N PHE A 450 -2.58 -38.70 -30.81
CA PHE A 450 -1.92 -39.47 -31.86
C PHE A 450 -0.52 -38.90 -32.08
N THR A 451 0.49 -39.68 -31.70
CA THR A 451 1.93 -39.39 -31.86
C THR A 451 2.38 -39.39 -33.32
N ASN A 452 1.57 -39.95 -34.24
CA ASN A 452 1.75 -39.76 -35.68
C ASN A 452 1.42 -38.31 -36.09
N TYR A 453 2.46 -37.59 -36.56
CA TYR A 453 2.38 -36.22 -37.08
C TYR A 453 1.42 -36.02 -38.28
N SER A 454 0.88 -37.10 -38.85
CA SER A 454 -0.15 -37.09 -39.91
C SER A 454 -1.59 -36.91 -39.40
N GLY A 455 -1.82 -36.84 -38.09
CA GLY A 455 -3.11 -36.43 -37.53
C GLY A 455 -3.50 -35.01 -37.95
N ALA A 456 -4.80 -34.67 -37.85
CA ALA A 456 -5.30 -33.35 -38.20
C ALA A 456 -4.45 -32.23 -37.53
N PRO A 457 -4.09 -31.17 -38.28
CA PRO A 457 -3.33 -30.06 -37.71
C PRO A 457 -4.11 -29.45 -36.56
N VAL A 458 -3.37 -29.08 -35.51
CA VAL A 458 -3.90 -28.22 -34.44
C VAL A 458 -4.30 -26.90 -35.09
N ASP A 459 -5.46 -26.34 -34.74
CA ASP A 459 -5.90 -25.06 -35.29
C ASP A 459 -4.83 -24.00 -34.99
N GLY A 460 -4.35 -23.32 -36.02
CA GLY A 460 -3.26 -22.33 -35.92
C GLY A 460 -3.61 -21.11 -35.06
N THR A 461 -4.84 -21.02 -34.56
CA THR A 461 -5.31 -19.98 -33.65
C THR A 461 -5.09 -20.29 -32.17
N VAL A 462 -4.92 -21.55 -31.75
CA VAL A 462 -4.91 -21.91 -30.31
C VAL A 462 -3.53 -21.78 -29.65
N SER A 463 -3.53 -21.47 -28.36
CA SER A 463 -2.32 -21.25 -27.56
C SER A 463 -2.50 -21.71 -26.11
N ALA A 464 -1.41 -22.01 -25.41
CA ALA A 464 -1.45 -22.36 -23.99
C ALA A 464 -2.05 -21.23 -23.12
N SER A 465 -1.95 -19.98 -23.55
CA SER A 465 -2.55 -18.83 -22.87
C SER A 465 -4.08 -18.82 -22.94
N ASP A 466 -4.71 -19.45 -23.94
CA ASP A 466 -6.16 -19.62 -23.97
C ASP A 466 -6.65 -20.45 -22.78
N LEU A 467 -5.92 -21.52 -22.42
CA LEU A 467 -6.23 -22.33 -21.22
C LEU A 467 -6.15 -21.50 -19.94
N LEU A 468 -5.21 -20.54 -19.88
CA LEU A 468 -4.96 -19.72 -18.70
C LEU A 468 -5.97 -18.57 -18.54
N TYR A 469 -6.36 -17.91 -19.64
CA TYR A 469 -7.15 -16.67 -19.60
C TYR A 469 -8.62 -16.82 -19.99
N LYS A 470 -9.06 -18.00 -20.47
CA LYS A 470 -10.49 -18.20 -20.77
C LYS A 470 -11.35 -17.99 -19.53
N LYS A 471 -12.17 -16.95 -19.55
CA LYS A 471 -13.18 -16.63 -18.53
C LYS A 471 -14.57 -17.03 -19.02
N CYS A 472 -15.35 -17.67 -18.15
CA CYS A 472 -16.78 -17.91 -18.34
C CYS A 472 -17.59 -17.29 -17.18
N GLY A 473 -18.90 -17.16 -17.38
CA GLY A 473 -19.83 -16.79 -16.31
C GLY A 473 -19.91 -17.86 -15.23
N VAL A 474 -20.43 -17.50 -14.05
CA VAL A 474 -20.66 -18.46 -12.96
C VAL A 474 -21.69 -19.50 -13.43
N ASN A 475 -21.34 -20.78 -13.36
CA ASN A 475 -22.12 -21.92 -13.84
C ASN A 475 -22.49 -21.88 -15.35
N ASP A 476 -21.73 -21.15 -16.17
CA ASP A 476 -21.95 -21.04 -17.63
C ASP A 476 -21.44 -22.27 -18.41
N GLN A 477 -22.23 -23.33 -18.37
CA GLN A 477 -21.97 -24.58 -19.10
C GLN A 477 -21.89 -24.39 -20.63
N GLY A 478 -22.57 -23.39 -21.20
CA GLY A 478 -22.51 -23.10 -22.63
C GLY A 478 -21.13 -22.59 -23.06
N CYS A 479 -20.56 -21.64 -22.30
CA CYS A 479 -19.21 -21.13 -22.50
C CYS A 479 -18.13 -22.21 -22.32
N ALA A 480 -18.29 -23.10 -21.34
CA ALA A 480 -17.38 -24.23 -21.13
C ALA A 480 -17.45 -25.24 -22.29
N ALA A 481 -18.66 -25.68 -22.68
CA ALA A 481 -18.85 -26.63 -23.77
C ALA A 481 -18.30 -26.12 -25.11
N ALA A 482 -18.47 -24.82 -25.40
CA ALA A 482 -17.90 -24.19 -26.60
C ALA A 482 -16.36 -24.14 -26.59
N PHE A 483 -15.72 -24.09 -25.41
CA PHE A 483 -14.26 -24.05 -25.29
C PHE A 483 -13.59 -25.44 -25.21
N LEU A 484 -14.35 -26.49 -24.86
CA LEU A 484 -13.86 -27.87 -24.71
C LEU A 484 -13.04 -28.35 -25.92
N GLY A 485 -13.50 -28.07 -27.13
CA GLY A 485 -12.79 -28.44 -28.37
C GLY A 485 -11.39 -27.84 -28.46
N ASN A 486 -11.26 -26.53 -28.21
CA ASN A 486 -9.97 -25.83 -28.23
C ASN A 486 -9.07 -26.32 -27.09
N SER A 487 -9.64 -26.53 -25.89
CA SER A 487 -8.92 -27.08 -24.74
C SER A 487 -8.32 -28.46 -25.04
N ASN A 488 -9.09 -29.35 -25.68
CA ASN A 488 -8.62 -30.66 -26.12
C ASN A 488 -7.52 -30.56 -27.18
N GLN A 489 -7.60 -29.62 -28.12
CA GLN A 489 -6.55 -29.39 -29.12
C GLN A 489 -5.23 -28.93 -28.49
N ILE A 490 -5.28 -28.00 -27.53
CA ILE A 490 -4.09 -27.48 -26.84
C ILE A 490 -3.39 -28.60 -26.05
N TRP A 491 -4.15 -29.40 -25.30
CA TRP A 491 -3.57 -30.55 -24.58
C TRP A 491 -3.06 -31.65 -25.52
N SER A 492 -3.72 -31.88 -26.66
CA SER A 492 -3.20 -32.78 -27.70
C SER A 492 -1.87 -32.27 -28.28
N ALA A 493 -1.71 -30.95 -28.45
CA ALA A 493 -0.46 -30.33 -28.88
C ALA A 493 0.67 -30.53 -27.84
N VAL A 494 0.38 -30.34 -26.55
CA VAL A 494 1.32 -30.62 -25.45
C VAL A 494 1.75 -32.10 -25.47
N GLY A 495 0.80 -33.03 -25.59
CA GLY A 495 1.11 -34.46 -25.64
C GLY A 495 1.92 -34.86 -26.88
N LYS A 496 1.66 -34.27 -28.05
CA LYS A 496 2.48 -34.49 -29.27
C LYS A 496 3.93 -34.04 -29.07
N ALA A 497 4.14 -32.95 -28.32
CA ALA A 497 5.49 -32.44 -28.03
C ALA A 497 6.34 -33.39 -27.17
N PHE A 498 5.78 -34.42 -26.53
CA PHE A 498 6.58 -35.45 -25.86
C PHE A 498 7.55 -36.15 -26.81
N SER A 499 7.20 -36.28 -28.10
CA SER A 499 8.11 -36.83 -29.13
C SER A 499 9.32 -35.95 -29.45
N LEU A 500 9.32 -34.67 -29.04
CA LEU A 500 10.42 -33.73 -29.21
C LEU A 500 11.44 -33.76 -28.06
N ILE A 501 11.14 -34.45 -26.96
CA ILE A 501 11.96 -34.43 -25.75
C ILE A 501 13.09 -35.46 -25.88
N PRO A 502 14.37 -35.06 -25.85
CA PRO A 502 15.48 -36.00 -25.83
C PRO A 502 15.56 -36.68 -24.45
N ASN A 503 15.76 -38.00 -24.43
CA ASN A 503 15.89 -38.81 -23.21
C ASN A 503 14.71 -38.60 -22.23
N PHE A 504 13.47 -38.69 -22.73
CA PHE A 504 12.28 -38.56 -21.89
C PHE A 504 12.19 -39.69 -20.86
N ASP A 505 11.84 -39.37 -19.60
CA ASP A 505 11.78 -40.33 -18.49
C ASP A 505 10.84 -41.51 -18.78
N GLN A 506 9.81 -41.30 -19.59
CA GLN A 506 8.77 -42.29 -19.93
C GLN A 506 8.69 -42.50 -21.46
N PRO A 507 9.65 -43.20 -22.09
CA PRO A 507 9.77 -43.29 -23.55
C PRO A 507 8.58 -43.96 -24.25
N LEU A 508 7.73 -44.70 -23.52
CA LEU A 508 6.48 -45.26 -24.06
C LEU A 508 5.51 -44.18 -24.55
N PHE A 509 5.54 -42.97 -23.98
CA PHE A 509 4.77 -41.81 -24.46
C PHE A 509 5.37 -41.16 -25.71
N GLN A 510 6.47 -41.69 -26.25
CA GLN A 510 7.07 -41.27 -27.53
C GLN A 510 6.84 -42.31 -28.64
N ASP A 511 6.34 -43.51 -28.33
CA ASP A 511 6.13 -44.59 -29.30
C ASP A 511 4.93 -44.27 -30.23
N PRO A 512 5.11 -44.23 -31.56
CA PRO A 512 4.03 -44.01 -32.53
C PRO A 512 2.94 -45.10 -32.52
N LYS A 513 3.18 -46.24 -31.85
CA LYS A 513 2.20 -47.34 -31.73
C LYS A 513 1.30 -47.23 -30.50
N GLN A 514 1.67 -46.43 -29.50
CA GLN A 514 0.88 -46.29 -28.28
C GLN A 514 -0.23 -45.25 -28.48
N THR A 515 -1.42 -45.56 -27.98
CA THR A 515 -2.52 -44.58 -27.91
C THR A 515 -2.49 -43.91 -26.55
N ILE A 516 -1.91 -42.71 -26.48
CA ILE A 516 -1.90 -41.91 -25.27
C ILE A 516 -3.27 -41.28 -25.10
N LYS A 517 -3.87 -41.44 -23.93
CA LYS A 517 -5.10 -40.77 -23.52
C LYS A 517 -4.78 -39.62 -22.59
N PHE A 518 -5.68 -38.66 -22.49
CA PHE A 518 -5.59 -37.63 -21.46
C PHE A 518 -6.95 -37.31 -20.85
N LYS A 519 -6.92 -36.89 -19.58
CA LYS A 519 -8.01 -36.21 -18.87
C LYS A 519 -7.50 -34.87 -18.40
N HIS A 520 -8.30 -33.81 -18.49
CA HIS A 520 -7.95 -32.47 -18.02
C HIS A 520 -9.11 -31.79 -17.32
N ILE A 521 -8.76 -30.78 -16.51
CA ILE A 521 -9.69 -29.95 -15.75
C ILE A 521 -9.23 -28.49 -15.78
N ASN A 522 -10.19 -27.57 -15.79
CA ASN A 522 -9.96 -26.13 -15.82
C ASN A 522 -11.13 -25.39 -15.13
N ASN A 523 -10.84 -24.38 -14.32
CA ASN A 523 -11.79 -23.64 -13.47
C ASN A 523 -12.45 -22.41 -14.13
N LEU A 524 -11.97 -22.01 -15.32
CA LEU A 524 -12.53 -20.95 -16.20
C LEU A 524 -12.89 -19.60 -15.51
N SER A 525 -12.15 -19.21 -14.47
CA SER A 525 -12.31 -17.94 -13.77
C SER A 525 -11.67 -16.74 -14.48
N GLY A 526 -10.79 -16.99 -15.46
CA GLY A 526 -9.99 -15.99 -16.17
C GLY A 526 -8.55 -15.85 -15.66
N TRP A 527 -8.22 -16.49 -14.54
CA TRP A 527 -6.84 -16.76 -14.11
C TRP A 527 -6.73 -18.22 -13.70
N ASN A 528 -6.73 -19.08 -14.72
CA ASN A 528 -7.08 -20.47 -14.56
C ASN A 528 -5.95 -21.32 -13.96
N LYS A 529 -6.29 -22.55 -13.56
CA LYS A 529 -5.39 -23.59 -13.07
C LYS A 529 -5.59 -24.84 -13.92
N ALA A 530 -5.35 -24.69 -15.23
CA ALA A 530 -5.54 -25.78 -16.19
C ALA A 530 -4.49 -26.88 -15.94
N VAL A 531 -4.96 -28.09 -15.64
CA VAL A 531 -4.13 -29.27 -15.39
C VAL A 531 -4.63 -30.50 -16.15
N VAL A 532 -3.73 -31.42 -16.44
CA VAL A 532 -3.97 -32.63 -17.25
C VAL A 532 -3.20 -33.82 -16.70
N GLN A 533 -3.72 -35.02 -16.89
CA GLN A 533 -3.02 -36.29 -16.75
C GLN A 533 -3.07 -37.03 -18.10
N PHE A 534 -1.90 -37.24 -18.70
CA PHE A 534 -1.70 -38.15 -19.84
C PHE A 534 -1.37 -39.55 -19.32
N TYR A 535 -1.98 -40.58 -19.90
CA TYR A 535 -1.79 -41.98 -19.50
C TYR A 535 -1.91 -42.92 -20.70
N ILE A 536 -1.42 -44.16 -20.53
CA ILE A 536 -1.58 -45.26 -21.48
C ILE A 536 -2.29 -46.39 -20.74
N ASP A 537 -3.28 -47.03 -21.35
CA ASP A 537 -4.04 -48.12 -20.71
C ASP A 537 -3.09 -49.26 -20.29
N GLY A 538 -3.10 -49.61 -18.99
CA GLY A 538 -2.26 -50.68 -18.46
C GLY A 538 -0.81 -50.30 -18.15
N HIS A 539 -0.40 -49.05 -18.40
CA HIS A 539 0.88 -48.52 -17.92
C HIS A 539 0.76 -48.00 -16.48
N ASP A 540 1.81 -48.16 -15.67
CA ASP A 540 1.82 -47.79 -14.25
C ASP A 540 2.18 -46.32 -13.99
N MET A 541 2.70 -45.63 -15.01
CA MET A 541 3.09 -44.23 -14.96
C MET A 541 2.22 -43.34 -15.85
N ALA A 542 2.06 -42.09 -15.43
CA ALA A 542 1.35 -41.03 -16.11
C ALA A 542 2.25 -39.78 -16.22
N ILE A 543 1.92 -38.87 -17.14
CA ILE A 543 2.53 -37.54 -17.19
C ILE A 543 1.46 -36.54 -16.75
N THR A 544 1.69 -35.84 -15.63
CA THR A 544 0.83 -34.72 -15.21
C THR A 544 1.41 -33.41 -15.72
N CYS A 545 0.57 -32.51 -16.24
CA CYS A 545 1.02 -31.17 -16.61
C CYS A 545 0.11 -30.08 -16.05
N MET A 546 0.68 -28.88 -15.85
CA MET A 546 -0.03 -27.66 -15.48
C MET A 546 0.39 -26.50 -16.37
N ILE A 547 -0.57 -25.65 -16.78
CA ILE A 547 -0.25 -24.39 -17.47
C ILE A 547 0.08 -23.30 -16.44
N ARG A 548 1.19 -22.59 -16.66
CA ARG A 548 1.61 -21.44 -15.86
C ARG A 548 2.10 -20.31 -16.76
N ARG A 549 1.87 -19.06 -16.33
CA ARG A 549 2.47 -17.87 -16.95
C ARG A 549 3.90 -17.75 -16.48
N THR A 550 4.83 -17.62 -17.43
CA THR A 550 6.27 -17.64 -17.16
C THR A 550 6.95 -16.53 -17.93
N ASN A 551 7.95 -15.91 -17.30
CA ASN A 551 8.91 -15.05 -17.98
C ASN A 551 10.14 -15.89 -18.34
N PHE A 552 10.55 -15.91 -19.62
CA PHE A 552 11.70 -16.72 -20.04
C PHE A 552 12.51 -16.09 -21.19
N TYR A 553 13.82 -16.36 -21.18
CA TYR A 553 14.78 -15.91 -22.19
C TYR A 553 15.94 -16.90 -22.30
N LEU A 554 16.63 -16.91 -23.44
CA LEU A 554 17.83 -17.71 -23.64
C LEU A 554 18.92 -17.29 -22.65
N THR A 555 19.66 -18.24 -22.07
CA THR A 555 20.72 -17.92 -21.09
C THR A 555 21.88 -17.11 -21.67
N GLN A 556 21.98 -17.06 -23.01
CA GLN A 556 22.97 -16.29 -23.76
C GLN A 556 22.46 -14.88 -24.14
N ALA A 557 21.20 -14.55 -23.86
CA ALA A 557 20.57 -13.29 -24.19
C ALA A 557 20.36 -12.41 -22.95
N ALA A 558 20.20 -11.10 -23.16
CA ALA A 558 19.91 -10.15 -22.08
C ALA A 558 18.49 -10.36 -21.53
N SER A 559 18.26 -10.08 -20.24
CA SER A 559 16.94 -10.17 -19.60
C SER A 559 15.88 -9.24 -20.21
N THR A 560 16.29 -8.20 -20.94
CA THR A 560 15.39 -7.34 -21.73
C THR A 560 14.79 -8.03 -22.96
N SER A 561 15.33 -9.18 -23.37
CA SER A 561 14.76 -10.03 -24.43
C SER A 561 13.71 -11.03 -23.92
N ALA A 562 13.35 -10.95 -22.62
CA ALA A 562 12.47 -11.93 -22.00
C ALA A 562 11.03 -11.85 -22.51
N VAL A 563 10.49 -13.03 -22.80
CA VAL A 563 9.15 -13.25 -23.32
C VAL A 563 8.27 -13.73 -22.17
N VAL A 564 7.12 -13.10 -22.01
CA VAL A 564 6.08 -13.55 -21.09
C VAL A 564 5.02 -14.30 -21.88
N ASP A 565 4.99 -15.62 -21.74
CA ASP A 565 3.99 -16.50 -22.37
C ASP A 565 3.52 -17.57 -21.36
N SER A 566 2.60 -18.43 -21.78
CA SER A 566 2.12 -19.57 -20.99
C SER A 566 2.85 -20.85 -21.39
N LEU A 567 3.47 -21.52 -20.40
CA LEU A 567 4.17 -22.78 -20.59
C LEU A 567 3.41 -23.91 -19.89
N ALA A 568 3.36 -25.08 -20.52
CA ALA A 568 2.95 -26.33 -19.91
C ALA A 568 4.18 -26.94 -19.22
N TYR A 569 4.08 -27.14 -17.91
CA TYR A 569 5.09 -27.86 -17.13
C TYR A 569 4.61 -29.28 -16.88
N CYS A 570 5.34 -30.25 -17.42
CA CYS A 570 4.99 -31.67 -17.38
C CYS A 570 5.98 -32.47 -16.54
N SER A 571 5.49 -33.31 -15.63
CA SER A 571 6.28 -34.18 -14.76
C SER A 571 5.74 -35.61 -14.79
N GLN A 572 6.60 -36.62 -14.66
CA GLN A 572 6.12 -37.99 -14.46
C GLN A 572 5.52 -38.19 -13.06
N ARG A 573 4.45 -38.97 -12.97
CA ARG A 573 3.75 -39.36 -11.73
C ARG A 573 3.30 -40.82 -11.86
N THR A 574 3.05 -41.51 -10.76
CA THR A 574 2.30 -42.77 -10.78
C THR A 574 0.91 -42.55 -11.39
N PHE A 575 0.41 -43.51 -12.16
CA PHE A 575 -0.93 -43.45 -12.71
C PHE A 575 -1.98 -43.55 -11.59
N ASP A 576 -2.91 -42.59 -11.59
CA ASP A 576 -4.05 -42.56 -10.67
C ASP A 576 -5.35 -42.63 -11.48
N PRO A 577 -6.13 -43.72 -11.40
CA PRO A 577 -7.39 -43.84 -12.12
C PRO A 577 -8.49 -42.91 -11.59
N LYS A 578 -8.34 -42.39 -10.37
CA LYS A 578 -9.24 -41.43 -9.71
C LYS A 578 -8.76 -39.97 -9.79
N TRP A 579 -7.71 -39.72 -10.57
CA TRP A 579 -7.17 -38.38 -10.81
C TRP A 579 -8.25 -37.37 -11.18
N MET A 580 -8.20 -36.18 -10.56
CA MET A 580 -9.08 -35.06 -10.87
C MET A 580 -8.28 -33.81 -11.26
N CYS A 581 -7.33 -33.37 -10.43
CA CYS A 581 -6.50 -32.19 -10.67
C CYS A 581 -5.07 -32.29 -10.10
N GLU A 582 -4.71 -33.44 -9.54
CA GLU A 582 -3.54 -33.61 -8.70
C GLU A 582 -2.25 -33.68 -9.51
N ASN A 583 -1.31 -32.76 -9.24
CA ASN A 583 -0.01 -32.68 -9.93
C ASN A 583 1.19 -32.77 -8.95
N GLU A 584 0.96 -33.30 -7.75
CA GLU A 584 1.98 -33.56 -6.73
C GLU A 584 2.98 -34.62 -7.22
N VAL A 585 4.26 -34.28 -7.20
CA VAL A 585 5.39 -35.12 -7.60
C VAL A 585 6.60 -34.78 -6.73
N ASP A 586 7.53 -35.72 -6.57
CA ASP A 586 8.75 -35.51 -5.78
C ASP A 586 9.65 -34.41 -6.38
N VAL A 587 10.34 -33.67 -5.52
CA VAL A 587 11.18 -32.51 -5.90
C VAL A 587 12.35 -32.86 -6.83
N SER A 588 12.80 -34.12 -6.84
CA SER A 588 13.87 -34.62 -7.70
C SER A 588 13.41 -35.06 -9.11
N VAL A 589 12.10 -35.06 -9.37
CA VAL A 589 11.51 -35.45 -10.67
C VAL A 589 11.85 -34.41 -11.75
N ASN A 590 12.18 -34.89 -12.94
CA ASN A 590 12.38 -34.04 -14.10
C ASN A 590 11.05 -33.37 -14.50
N THR A 591 11.07 -32.05 -14.68
CA THR A 591 9.92 -31.29 -15.14
C THR A 591 10.26 -30.58 -16.45
N TYR A 592 9.48 -30.89 -17.48
CA TYR A 592 9.69 -30.48 -18.86
C TYR A 592 8.80 -29.27 -19.18
N ALA A 593 9.39 -28.20 -19.70
CA ALA A 593 8.69 -26.99 -20.12
C ALA A 593 8.39 -27.04 -21.63
N ILE A 594 7.11 -26.89 -21.98
CA ILE A 594 6.60 -26.93 -23.36
C ILE A 594 5.79 -25.67 -23.61
N GLN A 595 6.14 -24.92 -24.66
CA GLN A 595 5.35 -23.79 -25.14
C GLN A 595 4.34 -24.29 -26.18
N VAL A 596 3.10 -23.77 -26.17
CA VAL A 596 2.16 -23.96 -27.28
C VAL A 596 1.67 -22.58 -27.73
N ASN A 597 2.05 -22.16 -28.93
CA ASN A 597 1.74 -20.85 -29.48
C ASN A 597 1.31 -21.00 -30.95
N LYS A 598 0.10 -20.51 -31.30
CA LYS A 598 -0.49 -20.61 -32.64
C LYS A 598 -0.50 -22.04 -33.20
N GLY A 599 -0.94 -22.99 -32.38
CA GLY A 599 -1.00 -24.43 -32.67
C GLY A 599 0.36 -25.16 -32.73
N VAL A 600 1.48 -24.43 -32.67
CA VAL A 600 2.84 -25.01 -32.68
C VAL A 600 3.29 -25.28 -31.25
N ALA A 601 3.65 -26.54 -30.97
CA ALA A 601 4.21 -26.96 -29.70
C ALA A 601 5.75 -27.05 -29.78
N THR A 602 6.44 -26.36 -28.88
CA THR A 602 7.91 -26.25 -28.85
C THR A 602 8.43 -26.71 -27.49
N TYR A 603 9.41 -27.61 -27.48
CA TYR A 603 10.10 -28.04 -26.26
C TYR A 603 11.16 -27.00 -25.86
N ILE A 604 10.98 -26.39 -24.68
CA ILE A 604 11.85 -25.31 -24.16
C ILE A 604 13.02 -25.90 -23.35
N GLY A 605 12.79 -26.97 -22.60
CA GLY A 605 13.84 -27.66 -21.84
C GLY A 605 13.33 -28.38 -20.59
N VAL A 606 14.27 -28.91 -19.80
CA VAL A 606 14.02 -29.65 -18.54
C VAL A 606 14.80 -29.05 -17.38
N CYS A 607 14.19 -29.05 -16.19
CA CYS A 607 14.80 -28.76 -14.89
C CYS A 607 14.30 -29.78 -13.84
N LYS A 608 14.78 -29.70 -12.59
CA LYS A 608 14.20 -30.46 -11.48
C LYS A 608 12.95 -29.75 -10.96
N ARG A 609 12.00 -30.52 -10.39
CA ARG A 609 10.76 -29.94 -9.83
C ARG A 609 11.08 -28.92 -8.73
N GLY A 610 12.06 -29.19 -7.87
CA GLY A 610 12.53 -28.27 -6.83
C GLY A 610 13.16 -26.95 -7.32
N ASP A 611 13.51 -26.84 -8.61
CA ASP A 611 14.02 -25.58 -9.18
C ASP A 611 12.89 -24.55 -9.39
N ILE A 612 11.63 -25.02 -9.50
CA ILE A 612 10.45 -24.25 -9.92
C ILE A 612 9.23 -24.34 -8.97
N TYR A 613 9.27 -25.24 -7.98
CA TYR A 613 8.24 -25.45 -6.96
C TYR A 613 8.80 -25.17 -5.56
N LEU A 614 8.06 -24.43 -4.73
CA LEU A 614 8.52 -23.94 -3.41
C LEU A 614 9.91 -23.26 -3.46
N ASN A 615 10.11 -22.44 -4.49
CA ASN A 615 11.33 -21.69 -4.72
C ASN A 615 10.98 -20.27 -5.19
N ALA A 616 10.31 -19.53 -4.29
CA ALA A 616 9.71 -18.23 -4.56
C ALA A 616 10.75 -17.20 -5.03
N GLY A 617 10.44 -16.46 -6.11
CA GLY A 617 11.35 -15.46 -6.70
C GLY A 617 12.61 -16.02 -7.39
N HIS A 618 12.84 -17.34 -7.37
CA HIS A 618 13.99 -17.96 -8.03
C HIS A 618 13.85 -17.97 -9.56
N THR A 619 14.99 -17.92 -10.25
CA THR A 619 15.07 -18.09 -11.71
C THR A 619 15.70 -19.45 -12.00
N ALA A 620 14.88 -20.41 -12.41
CA ALA A 620 15.32 -21.74 -12.80
C ALA A 620 16.05 -21.69 -14.16
N VAL A 621 16.91 -22.69 -14.38
CA VAL A 621 17.53 -22.93 -15.70
C VAL A 621 16.95 -24.21 -16.27
N VAL A 622 16.21 -24.11 -17.38
CA VAL A 622 15.78 -25.27 -18.16
C VAL A 622 16.78 -25.52 -19.29
N THR A 623 17.13 -26.79 -19.50
CA THR A 623 18.22 -27.20 -20.41
C THR A 623 17.75 -28.21 -21.44
N GLY A 624 18.53 -28.42 -22.51
CA GLY A 624 18.26 -29.45 -23.53
C GLY A 624 17.16 -29.10 -24.55
N GLY A 625 16.60 -27.90 -24.52
CA GLY A 625 15.73 -27.39 -25.59
C GLY A 625 16.48 -27.18 -26.90
N LEU A 626 15.75 -27.20 -28.02
CA LEU A 626 16.34 -27.12 -29.37
C LEU A 626 17.08 -25.79 -29.64
N SER A 627 16.68 -24.72 -28.97
CA SER A 627 17.29 -23.38 -29.08
C SER A 627 18.39 -23.11 -28.05
N GLY A 628 18.72 -24.09 -27.19
CA GLY A 628 19.64 -23.95 -26.07
C GLY A 628 18.95 -23.93 -24.70
N SER A 629 19.67 -23.47 -23.68
CA SER A 629 19.12 -23.34 -22.33
C SER A 629 18.37 -22.02 -22.16
N TYR A 630 17.31 -22.03 -21.37
CA TYR A 630 16.54 -20.83 -21.01
C TYR A 630 16.58 -20.58 -19.50
N PHE A 631 16.63 -19.31 -19.12
CA PHE A 631 16.19 -18.87 -17.80
C PHE A 631 14.67 -18.84 -17.79
N VAL A 632 14.08 -19.34 -16.70
CA VAL A 632 12.64 -19.44 -16.45
C VAL A 632 12.36 -18.85 -15.07
N SER A 633 11.57 -17.78 -15.03
CA SER A 633 11.18 -17.13 -13.77
C SER A 633 9.69 -16.84 -13.73
N THR A 634 9.20 -16.65 -12.50
CA THR A 634 7.81 -16.28 -12.26
C THR A 634 7.50 -14.89 -12.78
N VAL A 635 6.27 -14.67 -13.24
CA VAL A 635 5.74 -13.32 -13.44
C VAL A 635 5.08 -12.90 -12.13
N PRO A 636 5.54 -11.82 -11.46
CA PRO A 636 4.91 -11.36 -10.23
C PRO A 636 3.42 -11.14 -10.43
N ALA A 637 2.61 -11.76 -9.57
CA ALA A 637 1.21 -11.39 -9.43
C ALA A 637 1.16 -10.06 -8.69
N ILE A 638 0.36 -9.11 -9.16
CA ILE A 638 0.11 -7.83 -8.50
C ILE A 638 -1.38 -7.75 -8.24
N ASP A 639 -1.76 -7.95 -7.00
CA ASP A 639 -3.13 -7.89 -6.53
C ASP A 639 -3.44 -6.46 -6.06
N GLU A 640 -4.39 -5.81 -6.72
CA GLU A 640 -4.78 -4.42 -6.49
C GLU A 640 -6.03 -4.37 -5.62
N TYR A 641 -5.97 -3.68 -4.48
CA TYR A 641 -7.11 -3.50 -3.57
C TYR A 641 -7.57 -2.03 -3.61
N GLN A 642 -8.88 -1.83 -3.75
CA GLN A 642 -9.54 -0.52 -3.79
C GLN A 642 -8.92 0.47 -4.80
N GLY A 643 -8.74 0.04 -6.04
CA GLY A 643 -8.31 0.93 -7.12
C GLY A 643 -6.87 1.45 -6.96
N GLY A 644 -6.00 0.66 -6.32
CA GLY A 644 -4.56 0.92 -6.18
C GLY A 644 -4.12 1.42 -4.80
N ILE A 645 -5.04 1.65 -3.85
CA ILE A 645 -4.71 2.11 -2.50
C ILE A 645 -3.77 1.13 -1.79
N VAL A 646 -4.05 -0.18 -1.87
CA VAL A 646 -3.10 -1.22 -1.44
C VAL A 646 -2.80 -2.11 -2.62
N GLN A 647 -1.52 -2.43 -2.82
CA GLN A 647 -1.04 -3.37 -3.82
C GLN A 647 -0.23 -4.47 -3.14
N ALA A 648 -0.59 -5.73 -3.35
CA ALA A 648 0.20 -6.87 -2.92
C ALA A 648 0.89 -7.48 -4.14
N SER A 649 2.22 -7.35 -4.21
CA SER A 649 3.04 -7.96 -5.25
C SER A 649 3.69 -9.24 -4.73
N ALA A 650 3.52 -10.34 -5.45
CA ALA A 650 4.03 -11.65 -5.08
C ALA A 650 4.61 -12.38 -6.31
N PRO A 651 5.95 -12.43 -6.47
CA PRO A 651 6.62 -13.51 -7.18
C PRO A 651 6.39 -14.86 -6.48
N TRP A 652 5.23 -15.44 -6.73
CA TRP A 652 4.91 -16.84 -6.43
C TRP A 652 5.87 -17.79 -7.15
N ASP A 653 5.95 -19.04 -6.71
CA ASP A 653 6.68 -20.09 -7.40
C ASP A 653 6.13 -20.30 -8.83
N VAL A 654 7.05 -20.70 -9.73
CA VAL A 654 6.73 -20.91 -11.14
C VAL A 654 5.64 -21.97 -11.28
N LEU A 655 5.68 -23.03 -10.46
CA LEU A 655 4.81 -24.19 -10.57
C LEU A 655 4.36 -24.76 -9.20
N GLY A 656 3.21 -24.30 -8.72
CA GLY A 656 2.54 -24.84 -7.53
C GLY A 656 1.99 -26.27 -7.70
N VAL A 657 1.49 -26.82 -6.59
CA VAL A 657 0.82 -28.13 -6.53
C VAL A 657 -0.67 -27.97 -6.22
N SER A 658 -1.55 -28.71 -6.90
CA SER A 658 -3.00 -28.73 -6.70
C SER A 658 -3.50 -30.05 -6.12
N GLN A 659 -4.56 -29.98 -5.31
CA GLN A 659 -5.26 -31.12 -4.73
C GLN A 659 -6.79 -30.91 -4.80
N CYS A 660 -7.53 -31.89 -5.32
CA CYS A 660 -8.98 -31.85 -5.50
C CYS A 660 -9.72 -33.07 -4.93
N TYR A 661 -9.06 -33.97 -4.18
CA TYR A 661 -9.70 -35.13 -3.55
C TYR A 661 -10.93 -34.79 -2.68
N THR A 662 -11.02 -33.54 -2.19
CA THR A 662 -12.10 -33.01 -1.35
C THR A 662 -12.99 -31.99 -2.08
N TYR A 663 -12.89 -31.87 -3.40
CA TYR A 663 -13.67 -30.91 -4.19
C TYR A 663 -15.16 -31.25 -4.19
N ASP A 664 -16.00 -30.28 -3.81
CA ASP A 664 -17.46 -30.38 -3.83
C ASP A 664 -18.05 -29.56 -4.98
N PHE A 665 -18.63 -30.28 -5.95
CA PHE A 665 -19.30 -29.73 -7.13
C PHE A 665 -20.54 -28.87 -6.81
N ASN A 666 -21.08 -28.93 -5.58
CA ASN A 666 -22.24 -28.12 -5.19
C ASN A 666 -21.82 -26.74 -4.67
N THR A 667 -20.70 -26.67 -3.94
CA THR A 667 -20.16 -25.42 -3.37
C THR A 667 -19.06 -24.78 -4.20
N ASN A 668 -18.48 -25.51 -5.16
CA ASN A 668 -17.30 -25.13 -5.96
C ASN A 668 -16.03 -24.88 -5.12
N LEU A 669 -15.94 -25.50 -3.94
CA LEU A 669 -14.82 -25.41 -3.00
C LEU A 669 -14.08 -26.75 -2.87
N GLY A 670 -12.87 -26.74 -2.28
CA GLY A 670 -12.05 -27.92 -2.03
C GLY A 670 -11.05 -28.25 -3.13
N TRP A 671 -10.85 -27.35 -4.11
CA TRP A 671 -9.68 -27.35 -5.00
C TRP A 671 -8.61 -26.50 -4.35
N LEU A 672 -7.72 -27.13 -3.58
CA LEU A 672 -6.65 -26.44 -2.88
C LEU A 672 -5.42 -26.29 -3.77
N LEU A 673 -4.68 -25.19 -3.59
CA LEU A 673 -3.36 -24.98 -4.19
C LEU A 673 -2.30 -24.70 -3.12
N GLN A 674 -1.18 -25.42 -3.21
CA GLN A 674 0.04 -25.20 -2.46
C GLN A 674 1.04 -24.42 -3.32
N ILE A 675 1.42 -23.24 -2.85
CA ILE A 675 2.35 -22.29 -3.50
C ILE A 675 3.16 -21.54 -2.46
N GLN A 676 4.25 -20.92 -2.88
CA GLN A 676 5.09 -20.10 -2.02
C GLN A 676 5.50 -18.83 -2.76
N GLY A 677 5.43 -17.67 -2.10
CA GLY A 677 5.68 -16.37 -2.70
C GLY A 677 6.43 -15.43 -1.76
N VAL A 678 7.30 -14.58 -2.32
CA VAL A 678 7.87 -13.46 -1.56
C VAL A 678 6.89 -12.30 -1.67
N VAL A 679 6.09 -12.06 -0.63
CA VAL A 679 5.02 -11.05 -0.69
C VAL A 679 5.56 -9.68 -0.27
N THR A 680 5.25 -8.67 -1.08
CA THR A 680 5.56 -7.26 -0.82
C THR A 680 4.29 -6.44 -0.93
N MET A 681 3.94 -5.70 0.12
CA MET A 681 2.82 -4.76 0.10
C MET A 681 3.34 -3.35 -0.22
N THR A 682 2.62 -2.62 -1.07
CA THR A 682 2.76 -1.17 -1.25
C THR A 682 1.43 -0.51 -0.89
N TRP A 683 1.44 0.40 0.08
CA TRP A 683 0.26 1.19 0.44
C TRP A 683 0.41 2.62 -0.08
N GLN A 684 -0.40 3.00 -1.07
CA GLN A 684 -0.43 4.34 -1.63
C GLN A 684 -1.27 5.24 -0.73
N CYS A 685 -0.66 6.27 -0.14
CA CYS A 685 -1.32 7.16 0.81
C CYS A 685 -0.73 8.57 0.80
N ASP A 686 -1.47 9.50 0.20
CA ASP A 686 -1.16 10.94 0.20
C ASP A 686 -1.80 11.69 1.39
N SER A 687 -2.69 11.02 2.15
CA SER A 687 -3.47 11.64 3.24
C SER A 687 -2.77 11.67 4.60
N LEU A 688 -1.56 11.13 4.73
CA LEU A 688 -0.79 11.13 5.99
C LEU A 688 -0.17 12.49 6.29
N MET A 689 -0.91 13.31 7.04
CA MET A 689 -0.47 14.64 7.42
C MET A 689 0.47 14.62 8.65
N VAL A 690 1.68 14.05 8.49
CA VAL A 690 2.72 14.01 9.55
C VAL A 690 2.93 15.39 10.18
N THR A 691 3.12 16.43 9.36
CA THR A 691 3.28 17.82 9.83
C THR A 691 2.11 18.27 10.71
N ASN A 692 0.86 17.95 10.35
CA ASN A 692 -0.30 18.36 11.12
C ASN A 692 -0.46 17.56 12.43
N SER A 693 -0.07 16.28 12.46
CA SER A 693 -0.01 15.50 13.71
C SER A 693 1.04 16.07 14.68
N ILE A 694 2.22 16.46 14.19
CA ILE A 694 3.28 17.08 15.00
C ILE A 694 2.82 18.45 15.49
N VAL A 695 2.22 19.29 14.64
CA VAL A 695 1.67 20.59 15.03
C VAL A 695 0.56 20.44 16.08
N LEU A 696 -0.36 19.49 15.89
CA LEU A 696 -1.41 19.18 16.89
C LEU A 696 -0.81 18.73 18.22
N TRP A 697 0.24 17.89 18.20
CA TRP A 697 0.95 17.45 19.39
C TRP A 697 1.65 18.61 20.10
N VAL A 698 2.41 19.45 19.39
CA VAL A 698 3.09 20.63 19.96
C VAL A 698 2.09 21.63 20.56
N ILE A 699 0.99 21.91 19.87
CA ILE A 699 -0.09 22.77 20.39
C ILE A 699 -0.70 22.15 21.65
N THR A 700 -0.93 20.83 21.68
CA THR A 700 -1.51 20.15 22.84
C THR A 700 -0.55 20.16 24.03
N VAL A 701 0.74 19.89 23.83
CA VAL A 701 1.80 20.02 24.84
C VAL A 701 1.83 21.44 25.41
N TYR A 702 1.81 22.47 24.55
CA TYR A 702 1.78 23.88 24.98
C TYR A 702 0.55 24.19 25.85
N LEU A 703 -0.64 23.74 25.44
CA LEU A 703 -1.89 23.94 26.20
C LEU A 703 -1.90 23.17 27.53
N VAL A 704 -1.27 22.00 27.59
CA VAL A 704 -1.10 21.23 28.85
C VAL A 704 -0.10 21.92 29.78
N VAL A 705 0.99 22.46 29.26
CA VAL A 705 1.96 23.25 30.05
C VAL A 705 1.29 24.52 30.60
N LEU A 706 0.49 25.22 29.79
CA LEU A 706 -0.33 26.34 30.27
C LEU A 706 -1.30 25.91 31.38
N GLN A 707 -2.00 24.78 31.20
CA GLN A 707 -2.91 24.26 32.22
C GLN A 707 -2.16 23.92 33.52
N LEU A 708 -1.00 23.27 33.42
CA LEU A 708 -0.19 22.83 34.55
C LEU A 708 0.39 24.00 35.35
N VAL A 709 0.84 25.07 34.68
CA VAL A 709 1.50 26.22 35.32
C VAL A 709 0.49 27.22 35.88
N PHE A 710 -0.58 27.54 35.14
CA PHE A 710 -1.48 28.65 35.51
C PHE A 710 -2.86 28.22 35.98
N LEU A 711 -3.33 27.02 35.61
CA LEU A 711 -4.72 26.58 35.78
C LEU A 711 -4.82 25.18 36.43
N ARG A 712 -3.82 24.81 37.24
CA ARG A 712 -3.66 23.46 37.78
C ARG A 712 -4.88 22.97 38.57
N GLN A 713 -5.54 23.88 39.29
CA GLN A 713 -6.73 23.63 40.10
C GLN A 713 -8.04 23.99 39.38
N SER A 714 -7.97 24.58 38.18
CA SER A 714 -9.15 25.00 37.42
C SER A 714 -10.01 23.81 37.02
N ALA A 715 -11.33 23.99 37.10
CA ALA A 715 -12.29 23.06 36.53
C ALA A 715 -12.31 23.16 35.00
N ILE A 716 -11.94 24.31 34.42
CA ILE A 716 -11.99 24.56 32.98
C ILE A 716 -10.70 24.07 32.30
N CYS A 717 -10.86 23.36 31.18
CA CYS A 717 -9.75 22.91 30.34
C CYS A 717 -9.43 23.96 29.27
N CYS A 718 -8.17 24.39 29.20
CA CYS A 718 -7.66 25.33 28.21
C CYS A 718 -7.78 24.78 26.77
N GLY A 719 -7.60 23.47 26.58
CA GLY A 719 -7.59 22.79 25.27
C GLY A 719 -8.81 23.08 24.40
N PRO A 720 -10.02 22.62 24.79
CA PRO A 720 -11.25 22.87 24.03
C PRO A 720 -11.54 24.35 23.78
N VAL A 721 -11.31 25.22 24.78
CA VAL A 721 -11.62 26.66 24.70
C VAL A 721 -10.66 27.39 23.75
N TYR A 722 -9.40 26.97 23.68
CA TYR A 722 -8.44 27.53 22.73
C TYR A 722 -8.70 27.01 21.31
N MET A 723 -8.84 25.69 21.15
CA MET A 723 -9.06 25.09 19.84
C MET A 723 -10.40 25.50 19.20
N SER A 724 -11.46 25.75 19.99
CA SER A 724 -12.77 26.15 19.45
C SER A 724 -12.76 27.54 18.79
N LYS A 725 -11.73 28.35 19.02
CA LYS A 725 -11.58 29.68 18.39
C LYS A 725 -10.83 29.62 17.06
N ASN A 726 -10.26 28.47 16.70
CA ASN A 726 -9.41 28.27 15.54
C ASN A 726 -10.03 27.26 14.56
N ALA A 727 -10.14 27.61 13.29
CA ALA A 727 -10.65 26.70 12.26
C ALA A 727 -9.77 25.44 12.05
N VAL A 728 -8.51 25.49 12.50
CA VAL A 728 -7.51 24.41 12.37
C VAL A 728 -8.03 23.06 12.88
N GLY A 729 -8.73 23.03 14.02
CA GLY A 729 -9.25 21.77 14.56
C GLY A 729 -10.31 21.11 13.67
N LEU A 730 -11.19 21.93 13.08
CA LEU A 730 -12.23 21.46 12.16
C LEU A 730 -11.63 21.01 10.82
N PHE A 731 -10.59 21.69 10.33
CA PHE A 731 -9.84 21.27 9.15
C PHE A 731 -9.13 19.91 9.37
N ILE A 732 -8.46 19.71 10.51
CA ILE A 732 -7.84 18.42 10.86
C ILE A 732 -8.89 17.31 10.91
N LEU A 733 -10.07 17.57 11.49
CA LEU A 733 -11.17 16.60 11.55
C LEU A 733 -11.70 16.24 10.15
N LEU A 734 -11.87 17.23 9.27
CA LEU A 734 -12.33 17.02 7.90
C LEU A 734 -11.34 16.16 7.12
N VAL A 735 -10.04 16.47 7.18
CA VAL A 735 -9.04 15.66 6.46
C VAL A 735 -8.88 14.26 7.05
N ALA A 736 -9.00 14.10 8.37
CA ALA A 736 -8.98 12.78 9.01
C ALA A 736 -10.12 11.87 8.49
N PHE A 737 -11.32 12.41 8.31
CA PHE A 737 -12.43 11.65 7.72
C PHE A 737 -12.31 11.48 6.19
N TRP A 738 -11.74 12.47 5.48
CA TRP A 738 -11.50 12.36 4.04
C TRP A 738 -10.45 11.29 3.70
N GLY A 739 -9.38 11.20 4.49
CA GLY A 739 -8.34 10.16 4.36
C GLY A 739 -8.73 8.79 4.94
N ASN A 740 -9.92 8.66 5.52
CA ASN A 740 -10.33 7.43 6.22
C ASN A 740 -10.46 6.23 5.27
N GLU A 741 -10.80 6.45 3.99
CA GLU A 741 -10.85 5.41 2.96
C GLU A 741 -9.49 4.68 2.81
N ASN A 742 -8.38 5.43 2.86
CA ASN A 742 -7.03 4.88 2.76
C ASN A 742 -6.65 4.06 4.02
N LEU A 743 -7.06 4.51 5.20
CA LEU A 743 -6.79 3.84 6.48
C LEU A 743 -7.66 2.58 6.66
N GLN A 744 -8.95 2.63 6.29
CA GLN A 744 -9.84 1.47 6.26
C GLN A 744 -9.35 0.41 5.28
N SER A 745 -8.85 0.81 4.10
CA SER A 745 -8.24 -0.12 3.12
C SER A 745 -7.07 -0.90 3.71
N LEU A 746 -6.10 -0.19 4.31
CA LEU A 746 -4.93 -0.80 4.93
C LEU A 746 -5.32 -1.73 6.10
N THR A 747 -6.20 -1.24 6.99
CA THR A 747 -6.65 -1.99 8.17
C THR A 747 -7.37 -3.27 7.77
N THR A 748 -8.25 -3.21 6.76
CA THR A 748 -8.98 -4.37 6.24
C THR A 748 -8.03 -5.38 5.61
N PHE A 749 -7.10 -4.91 4.75
CA PHE A 749 -6.11 -5.78 4.12
C PHE A 749 -5.21 -6.50 5.14
N LEU A 750 -4.65 -5.77 6.12
CA LEU A 750 -3.76 -6.36 7.14
C LEU A 750 -4.48 -7.30 8.11
N ASN A 751 -5.77 -7.08 8.37
CA ASN A 751 -6.57 -7.96 9.23
C ASN A 751 -7.00 -9.24 8.51
N GLN A 752 -7.22 -9.18 7.20
CA GLN A 752 -7.53 -10.35 6.36
C GLN A 752 -6.28 -11.18 6.00
N ASN A 753 -5.10 -10.55 5.92
CA ASN A 753 -3.84 -11.18 5.51
C ASN A 753 -2.77 -11.13 6.64
N PRO A 754 -2.96 -11.87 7.74
CA PRO A 754 -1.99 -11.90 8.84
C PRO A 754 -0.71 -12.64 8.43
N VAL A 755 0.44 -12.00 8.61
CA VAL A 755 1.77 -12.59 8.29
C VAL A 755 2.57 -12.79 9.57
N ALA A 756 3.17 -13.97 9.75
CA ALA A 756 3.87 -14.33 11.00
C ALA A 756 5.15 -13.52 11.29
N ASN A 757 5.80 -12.98 10.26
CA ASN A 757 7.08 -12.25 10.36
C ASN A 757 6.92 -10.71 10.35
N PHE A 758 5.69 -10.20 10.31
CA PHE A 758 5.39 -8.76 10.27
C PHE A 758 4.28 -8.47 11.27
N ASP A 759 4.40 -7.39 12.06
CA ASP A 759 3.40 -7.02 13.07
C ASP A 759 2.13 -6.40 12.44
N ALA A 760 1.47 -7.16 11.55
CA ALA A 760 0.28 -6.75 10.80
C ALA A 760 -0.83 -6.22 11.72
N GLN A 761 -1.01 -6.83 12.90
CA GLN A 761 -1.98 -6.39 13.90
C GLN A 761 -1.63 -5.02 14.50
N PHE A 762 -0.35 -4.67 14.68
CA PHE A 762 0.04 -3.36 15.19
C PHE A 762 -0.31 -2.28 14.17
N TYR A 763 0.13 -2.44 12.91
CA TYR A 763 -0.13 -1.49 11.83
C TYR A 763 -1.63 -1.38 11.49
N ALA A 764 -2.39 -2.49 11.54
CA ALA A 764 -3.84 -2.49 11.39
C ALA A 764 -4.54 -1.64 12.47
N LEU A 765 -4.03 -1.63 13.70
CA LEU A 765 -4.60 -0.83 14.79
C LEU A 765 -4.19 0.65 14.76
N CYS A 766 -3.08 1.00 14.09
CA CYS A 766 -2.58 2.39 14.05
C CYS A 766 -3.57 3.36 13.39
N GLY A 767 -4.16 3.01 12.25
CA GLY A 767 -5.15 3.86 11.55
C GLY A 767 -6.39 4.15 12.40
N PRO A 768 -7.11 3.12 12.89
CA PRO A 768 -8.22 3.27 13.84
C PRO A 768 -7.86 4.08 15.09
N ALA A 769 -6.68 3.86 15.68
CA ALA A 769 -6.21 4.59 16.85
C ALA A 769 -5.96 6.08 16.54
N GLN A 770 -5.42 6.40 15.36
CA GLN A 770 -5.20 7.77 14.89
C GLN A 770 -6.54 8.51 14.73
N VAL A 771 -7.49 7.94 13.96
CA VAL A 771 -8.80 8.56 13.67
C VAL A 771 -9.61 8.74 14.97
N ALA A 772 -9.69 7.69 15.80
CA ALA A 772 -10.38 7.76 17.09
C ALA A 772 -9.79 8.85 18.02
N SER A 773 -8.46 9.00 18.03
CA SER A 773 -7.77 10.00 18.87
C SER A 773 -7.99 11.44 18.39
N ILE A 774 -8.04 11.67 17.07
CA ILE A 774 -8.46 12.97 16.51
C ILE A 774 -9.90 13.27 16.92
N VAL A 775 -10.81 12.31 16.76
CA VAL A 775 -12.22 12.45 17.16
C VAL A 775 -12.36 12.74 18.66
N GLY A 776 -11.60 12.05 19.53
CA GLY A 776 -11.62 12.26 20.97
C GLY A 776 -11.22 13.67 21.40
N ILE A 777 -10.19 14.25 20.77
CA ILE A 777 -9.76 15.65 20.98
C ILE A 777 -10.83 16.62 20.46
N MET A 778 -11.33 16.38 19.25
CA MET A 778 -12.24 17.31 18.59
C MET A 778 -13.66 17.29 19.18
N THR A 779 -14.06 16.21 19.86
CA THR A 779 -15.35 16.11 20.56
C THR A 779 -15.58 17.28 21.50
N GLY A 780 -14.66 17.54 22.44
CA GLY A 780 -14.79 18.68 23.35
C GLY A 780 -14.64 20.03 22.66
N THR A 781 -13.83 20.12 21.61
CA THR A 781 -13.65 21.34 20.80
C THR A 781 -14.96 21.74 20.09
N VAL A 782 -15.69 20.77 19.50
CA VAL A 782 -16.97 21.02 18.83
C VAL A 782 -18.09 21.33 19.83
N ILE A 783 -18.13 20.64 20.99
CA ILE A 783 -19.05 20.99 22.09
C ILE A 783 -18.80 22.44 22.53
N GLN A 784 -17.54 22.83 22.76
CA GLN A 784 -17.19 24.19 23.17
C GLN A 784 -17.44 25.23 22.05
N TYR A 785 -17.28 24.86 20.78
CA TYR A 785 -17.67 25.70 19.65
C TYR A 785 -19.18 26.00 19.70
N TRP A 786 -20.02 24.98 19.90
CA TRP A 786 -21.48 25.14 19.96
C TRP A 786 -21.95 26.11 21.06
N PHE A 787 -21.31 26.10 22.23
CA PHE A 787 -21.66 27.00 23.34
C PHE A 787 -21.02 28.39 23.24
N THR A 788 -20.06 28.62 22.34
CA THR A 788 -19.38 29.92 22.16
C THR A 788 -20.42 31.02 21.83
N PRO A 789 -20.45 32.18 22.52
CA PRO A 789 -19.39 32.77 23.35
C PRO A 789 -19.38 32.38 24.85
N ARG A 790 -20.12 31.37 25.28
CA ARG A 790 -20.08 30.82 26.66
C ARG A 790 -19.12 29.65 26.78
N ILE A 791 -18.59 29.43 27.99
CA ILE A 791 -17.77 28.27 28.34
C ILE A 791 -18.68 27.10 28.73
N ALA A 792 -18.44 25.92 28.17
CA ALA A 792 -19.00 24.67 28.63
C ALA A 792 -18.25 24.23 29.90
N THR A 793 -18.81 24.55 31.07
CA THR A 793 -18.16 24.31 32.38
C THR A 793 -18.18 22.89 32.95
N PRO A 794 -19.08 21.95 32.58
CA PRO A 794 -19.00 20.58 33.10
C PRO A 794 -17.91 19.79 32.35
N THR A 795 -16.64 20.11 32.60
CA THR A 795 -15.46 19.51 31.96
C THR A 795 -15.40 17.99 32.11
N TRP A 796 -15.94 17.44 33.21
CA TRP A 796 -16.08 15.99 33.40
C TRP A 796 -17.04 15.34 32.38
N LEU A 797 -18.13 16.01 31.97
CA LEU A 797 -19.01 15.53 30.89
C LEU A 797 -18.26 15.55 29.56
N ILE A 798 -17.53 16.65 29.28
CA ILE A 798 -16.71 16.76 28.06
C ILE A 798 -15.70 15.60 27.99
N SER A 799 -15.00 15.33 29.10
CA SER A 799 -14.07 14.21 29.21
C SER A 799 -14.74 12.85 28.96
N LEU A 800 -15.89 12.59 29.61
CA LEU A 800 -16.64 11.35 29.45
C LEU A 800 -17.13 11.13 28.01
N PHE A 801 -17.68 12.17 27.36
CA PHE A 801 -18.11 12.09 25.97
C PHE A 801 -16.92 11.95 25.00
N SER A 802 -15.78 12.60 25.27
CA SER A 802 -14.54 12.41 24.49
C SER A 802 -14.03 10.96 24.56
N ILE A 803 -14.03 10.33 25.75
CA ILE A 803 -13.65 8.92 25.92
C ILE A 803 -14.65 7.99 25.22
N PHE A 804 -15.95 8.25 25.37
CA PHE A 804 -16.99 7.43 24.75
C PHE A 804 -16.92 7.51 23.22
N ASN A 805 -16.73 8.70 22.66
CA ASN A 805 -16.61 8.89 21.22
C ASN A 805 -15.32 8.25 20.65
N TRP A 806 -14.20 8.39 21.38
CA TRP A 806 -12.95 7.69 21.07
C TRP A 806 -13.17 6.17 21.02
N ALA A 807 -13.77 5.58 22.05
CA ALA A 807 -14.00 4.15 22.13
C ALA A 807 -14.97 3.64 21.05
N LEU A 808 -16.02 4.41 20.74
CA LEU A 808 -16.97 4.09 19.68
C LEU A 808 -16.30 4.03 18.31
N VAL A 809 -15.58 5.10 17.93
CA VAL A 809 -14.88 5.15 16.63
C VAL A 809 -13.78 4.10 16.56
N PHE A 810 -12.98 3.92 17.62
CA PHE A 810 -11.95 2.89 17.65
C PHE A 810 -12.52 1.48 17.44
N VAL A 811 -13.63 1.13 18.11
CA VAL A 811 -14.24 -0.20 17.96
C VAL A 811 -14.83 -0.40 16.56
N LEU A 812 -15.47 0.63 15.99
CA LEU A 812 -16.01 0.58 14.64
C LEU A 812 -14.90 0.36 13.59
N GLU A 813 -13.87 1.20 13.63
CA GLU A 813 -12.77 1.20 12.66
C GLU A 813 -11.83 -0.01 12.80
N ALA A 814 -11.53 -0.46 14.03
CA ALA A 814 -10.57 -1.54 14.28
C ALA A 814 -11.15 -2.95 14.17
N PHE A 815 -12.44 -3.13 14.50
CA PHE A 815 -13.03 -4.47 14.63
C PHE A 815 -14.28 -4.69 13.78
N VAL A 816 -15.16 -3.70 13.67
CA VAL A 816 -16.47 -3.88 12.99
C VAL A 816 -16.31 -3.78 11.47
N PHE A 817 -15.72 -2.69 10.96
CA PHE A 817 -15.59 -2.52 9.50
C PHE A 817 -14.62 -3.52 8.84
N PRO A 818 -13.46 -3.88 9.43
CA PRO A 818 -12.56 -4.85 8.81
C PRO A 818 -13.12 -6.28 8.74
N THR A 819 -14.09 -6.64 9.59
CA THR A 819 -14.69 -8.00 9.63
C THR A 819 -15.99 -8.13 8.83
N ILE A 820 -16.61 -7.00 8.46
CA ILE A 820 -17.82 -6.95 7.62
C ILE A 820 -17.49 -6.85 6.11
N ASN A 821 -16.25 -6.48 5.77
CA ASN A 821 -15.82 -6.33 4.38
C ASN A 821 -15.35 -7.66 3.78
N ASP A 822 -15.89 -7.99 2.60
CA ASP A 822 -15.49 -9.13 1.76
C ASP A 822 -14.70 -8.65 0.54
N ASN A 823 -13.83 -9.50 -0.01
CA ASN A 823 -13.11 -9.23 -1.26
C ASN A 823 -13.97 -9.54 -2.48
N LEU A 824 -14.48 -8.50 -3.15
CA LEU A 824 -15.21 -8.62 -4.42
C LEU A 824 -14.27 -8.39 -5.60
N PRO A 825 -14.33 -9.20 -6.68
CA PRO A 825 -13.55 -8.97 -7.88
C PRO A 825 -13.98 -7.68 -8.59
N SER A 826 -13.02 -6.89 -9.05
CA SER A 826 -13.19 -5.57 -9.67
C SER A 826 -12.35 -5.43 -10.94
N SER A 827 -12.58 -4.38 -11.72
CA SER A 827 -11.68 -3.97 -12.80
C SER A 827 -10.43 -3.30 -12.25
N CYS A 828 -9.26 -3.69 -12.76
CA CYS A 828 -8.00 -3.06 -12.43
C CYS A 828 -7.92 -1.61 -12.88
N ARG A 829 -7.36 -0.73 -12.04
CA ARG A 829 -7.02 0.64 -12.41
C ARG A 829 -5.64 0.71 -13.06
N LEU A 830 -4.70 -0.13 -12.62
CA LEU A 830 -3.33 -0.13 -13.12
C LEU A 830 -3.12 -1.25 -14.16
N PRO A 831 -2.42 -0.99 -15.28
CA PRO A 831 -2.22 -1.97 -16.35
C PRO A 831 -1.24 -3.09 -15.99
N THR A 832 -0.53 -2.95 -14.88
CA THR A 832 0.40 -3.95 -14.33
C THR A 832 -0.25 -4.94 -13.38
N SER A 833 -1.46 -4.65 -12.89
CA SER A 833 -2.19 -5.51 -11.95
C SER A 833 -2.68 -6.80 -12.62
N THR A 834 -2.59 -7.93 -11.92
CA THR A 834 -3.05 -9.25 -12.39
C THR A 834 -4.44 -9.60 -11.88
N SER A 835 -4.73 -9.26 -10.63
CA SER A 835 -6.03 -9.49 -9.98
C SER A 835 -6.42 -8.23 -9.23
N CYS A 836 -7.70 -7.89 -9.21
CA CYS A 836 -8.15 -6.60 -8.69
C CYS A 836 -9.42 -6.79 -7.86
N PHE A 837 -9.40 -6.22 -6.67
CA PHE A 837 -10.35 -6.46 -5.59
C PHE A 837 -10.90 -5.14 -5.05
N ARG A 838 -12.14 -5.21 -4.58
CA ARG A 838 -12.84 -4.12 -3.89
C ARG A 838 -13.45 -4.67 -2.61
N PHE A 839 -13.28 -3.97 -1.50
CA PHE A 839 -13.95 -4.35 -0.26
C PHE A 839 -15.45 -3.97 -0.34
N SER A 840 -16.31 -4.93 -0.01
CA SER A 840 -17.75 -4.89 -0.33
C SER A 840 -18.55 -3.73 0.26
N VAL A 841 -18.17 -3.22 1.45
CA VAL A 841 -18.97 -2.24 2.22
C VAL A 841 -18.26 -0.89 2.36
N MET A 842 -17.02 -0.77 1.88
CA MET A 842 -16.16 0.39 2.19
C MET A 842 -16.68 1.73 1.64
N GLU A 843 -17.42 1.73 0.53
CA GLU A 843 -18.15 2.90 -0.01
C GLU A 843 -19.15 3.50 1.00
N TYR A 844 -19.61 2.70 1.95
CA TYR A 844 -20.61 3.10 2.95
C TYR A 844 -20.00 3.27 4.35
N THR A 845 -18.90 2.56 4.68
CA THR A 845 -18.28 2.63 6.02
C THR A 845 -17.37 3.83 6.22
N TYR A 846 -16.76 4.38 5.16
CA TYR A 846 -15.73 5.43 5.30
C TYR A 846 -16.23 6.71 6.01
N TYR A 847 -17.51 7.06 5.81
CA TYR A 847 -18.17 8.20 6.47
C TYR A 847 -19.01 7.80 7.70
N LEU A 848 -19.24 6.50 7.93
CA LEU A 848 -20.17 6.04 8.96
C LEU A 848 -19.66 6.34 10.38
N SER A 849 -18.35 6.27 10.60
CA SER A 849 -17.72 6.69 11.86
C SER A 849 -17.88 8.19 12.12
N ALA A 850 -17.85 9.03 11.08
CA ALA A 850 -18.13 10.46 11.19
C ALA A 850 -19.60 10.73 11.61
N VAL A 851 -20.56 10.00 11.03
CA VAL A 851 -21.99 10.09 11.38
C VAL A 851 -22.26 9.60 12.81
N ALA A 852 -21.68 8.47 13.20
CA ALA A 852 -21.77 7.94 14.56
C ALA A 852 -21.18 8.92 15.58
N SER A 853 -19.99 9.46 15.29
CA SER A 853 -19.30 10.46 16.11
C SER A 853 -20.09 11.77 16.24
N GLY A 854 -20.63 12.29 15.13
CA GLY A 854 -21.50 13.46 15.14
C GLY A 854 -22.76 13.26 16.00
N THR A 855 -23.32 12.05 16.00
CA THR A 855 -24.46 11.69 16.86
C THR A 855 -24.09 11.74 18.35
N VAL A 856 -22.91 11.24 18.74
CA VAL A 856 -22.40 11.37 20.12
C VAL A 856 -22.22 12.84 20.52
N VAL A 857 -21.67 13.68 19.63
CA VAL A 857 -21.50 15.11 19.88
C VAL A 857 -22.85 15.83 20.06
N LEU A 858 -23.86 15.50 19.25
CA LEU A 858 -25.22 16.06 19.41
C LEU A 858 -25.86 15.66 20.75
N VAL A 859 -25.72 14.38 21.15
CA VAL A 859 -26.18 13.90 22.47
C VAL A 859 -25.43 14.61 23.61
N ALA A 860 -24.12 14.84 23.46
CA ALA A 860 -23.32 15.58 24.44
C ALA A 860 -23.80 17.04 24.58
N ILE A 861 -24.05 17.74 23.47
CA ILE A 861 -24.58 19.10 23.44
C ILE A 861 -25.96 19.17 24.10
N ALA A 862 -26.85 18.22 23.80
CA ALA A 862 -28.16 18.11 24.45
C ALA A 862 -28.02 17.87 25.96
N THR A 863 -27.11 16.99 26.38
CA THR A 863 -26.84 16.68 27.79
C THR A 863 -26.32 17.90 28.56
N VAL A 864 -25.37 18.67 28.00
CA VAL A 864 -24.88 19.91 28.61
C VAL A 864 -25.98 20.98 28.67
N SER A 865 -26.82 21.07 27.63
CA SER A 865 -27.97 22.00 27.60
C SER A 865 -29.04 21.65 28.64
N LEU A 866 -29.27 20.36 28.89
CA LEU A 866 -30.16 19.88 29.95
C LEU A 866 -29.57 20.15 31.33
N PHE A 867 -28.25 19.97 31.50
CA PHE A 867 -27.50 20.26 32.72
C PHE A 867 -27.61 21.76 33.10
N GLU A 868 -27.40 22.67 32.15
CA GLU A 868 -27.59 24.14 32.32
C GLU A 868 -29.00 24.50 32.82
N ARG A 869 -30.03 23.81 32.31
CA ARG A 869 -31.44 24.13 32.60
C ARG A 869 -31.96 23.55 33.91
N HIS A 870 -31.59 22.31 34.25
CA HIS A 870 -32.23 21.56 35.34
C HIS A 870 -31.45 21.58 36.65
N ILE A 871 -30.15 21.92 36.62
CA ILE A 871 -29.32 21.90 37.82
C ILE A 871 -29.13 23.35 38.32
N PRO A 872 -29.54 23.65 39.58
CA PRO A 872 -29.34 24.96 40.17
C PRO A 872 -27.85 25.22 40.43
N ASP A 873 -27.50 26.50 40.52
CA ASP A 873 -26.14 26.95 40.82
C ASP A 873 -25.85 26.75 42.32
N ASP A 874 -24.76 26.04 42.66
CA ASP A 874 -24.43 25.70 44.06
C ASP A 874 -24.02 26.93 44.92
N VAL A 875 -23.60 28.02 44.26
CA VAL A 875 -23.15 29.28 44.87
C VAL A 875 -23.65 30.45 44.04
N GLU A 876 -24.45 31.34 44.65
CA GLU A 876 -24.80 32.62 44.06
C GLU A 876 -23.64 33.62 44.23
N ILE A 877 -23.20 34.23 43.13
CA ILE A 877 -22.18 35.28 43.14
C ILE A 877 -22.87 36.65 43.14
N PRO A 878 -22.56 37.56 44.09
CA PRO A 878 -23.15 38.89 44.10
C PRO A 878 -22.66 39.73 42.92
N PRO A 879 -23.50 40.60 42.33
CA PRO A 879 -23.14 41.40 41.16
C PRO A 879 -22.02 42.42 41.41
N SER A 880 -21.67 42.67 42.68
CA SER A 880 -20.51 43.46 43.09
C SER A 880 -19.16 42.79 42.84
N HIS A 881 -19.13 41.47 42.65
CA HIS A 881 -17.91 40.67 42.55
C HIS A 881 -16.96 41.19 41.45
N SER A 882 -15.69 41.37 41.80
CA SER A 882 -14.64 41.93 40.94
C SER A 882 -14.65 41.45 39.48
N LEU A 883 -14.69 40.12 39.25
CA LEU A 883 -14.82 39.51 37.91
C LEU A 883 -16.07 39.96 37.12
N LEU A 884 -17.25 39.93 37.73
CA LEU A 884 -18.51 40.33 37.08
C LEU A 884 -18.49 41.83 36.74
N ARG A 885 -17.94 42.65 37.64
CA ARG A 885 -17.75 44.09 37.45
C ARG A 885 -16.68 44.42 36.40
N TYR A 886 -15.64 43.61 36.25
CA TYR A 886 -14.64 43.74 35.18
C TYR A 886 -15.28 43.45 33.81
N LEU A 887 -15.99 42.32 33.69
CA LEU A 887 -16.66 41.90 32.46
C LEU A 887 -17.96 42.67 32.16
N SER A 888 -18.45 43.48 33.11
CA SER A 888 -19.71 44.23 33.03
C SER A 888 -20.93 43.34 32.74
N ILE A 889 -21.00 42.17 33.39
CA ILE A 889 -22.10 41.20 33.29
C ILE A 889 -22.83 41.05 34.63
N PRO A 890 -24.19 40.93 34.65
CA PRO A 890 -24.94 40.82 35.90
C PRO A 890 -24.85 39.43 36.55
N HIS A 891 -24.67 38.36 35.76
CA HIS A 891 -24.65 36.98 36.25
C HIS A 891 -23.65 36.13 35.48
N LEU A 892 -23.02 35.16 36.16
CA LEU A 892 -22.02 34.27 35.56
C LEU A 892 -22.61 33.37 34.45
N ARG A 893 -23.91 33.05 34.49
CA ARG A 893 -24.62 32.32 33.42
C ARG A 893 -24.57 32.98 32.03
N ARG A 894 -24.14 34.26 31.92
CA ARG A 894 -23.85 34.89 30.62
C ARG A 894 -22.49 34.49 30.03
N LEU A 895 -21.57 33.98 30.85
CA LEU A 895 -20.20 33.58 30.47
C LEU A 895 -20.03 32.05 30.50
N ALA A 896 -20.73 31.35 31.39
CA ALA A 896 -20.62 29.93 31.63
C ALA A 896 -21.99 29.22 31.54
N THR A 897 -22.01 27.97 31.08
CA THR A 897 -23.23 27.13 31.08
C THR A 897 -23.73 26.75 32.48
N SER A 898 -22.84 26.69 33.47
CA SER A 898 -23.17 26.48 34.89
C SER A 898 -22.07 27.08 35.77
N SER A 899 -22.39 27.58 36.97
CA SER A 899 -21.39 28.00 37.96
C SER A 899 -20.73 26.81 38.68
N ARG A 900 -21.35 25.62 38.62
CA ARG A 900 -20.94 24.44 39.37
C ARG A 900 -19.53 23.99 39.01
N GLY A 901 -18.68 23.84 40.03
CA GLY A 901 -17.26 23.52 39.88
C GLY A 901 -16.36 24.69 39.47
N CYS A 902 -16.92 25.80 38.99
CA CYS A 902 -16.17 27.04 38.70
C CYS A 902 -16.27 28.08 39.83
N CYS A 903 -17.03 27.78 40.89
CA CYS A 903 -17.29 28.66 42.01
C CYS A 903 -17.22 27.88 43.32
N PHE A 904 -16.47 28.41 44.28
CA PHE A 904 -16.20 27.77 45.57
C PHE A 904 -16.55 28.72 46.71
N ARG A 905 -17.11 28.21 47.80
CA ARG A 905 -17.40 29.02 48.99
C ARG A 905 -16.15 29.07 49.87
N SER A 906 -15.66 30.28 50.16
CA SER A 906 -14.55 30.53 51.08
C SER A 906 -15.01 31.43 52.23
N ASN A 907 -14.26 31.43 53.33
CA ASN A 907 -14.52 32.28 54.50
C ASN A 907 -14.42 33.78 54.18
N GLU A 908 -13.71 34.14 53.11
CA GLU A 908 -13.55 35.51 52.62
C GLU A 908 -14.57 35.92 51.54
N GLY A 909 -15.47 35.01 51.14
CA GLY A 909 -16.46 35.23 50.08
C GLY A 909 -16.51 34.09 49.04
N PRO A 910 -17.39 34.17 48.03
CA PRO A 910 -17.36 33.25 46.90
C PRO A 910 -16.11 33.49 46.06
N ILE A 911 -15.34 32.43 45.79
CA ILE A 911 -14.17 32.42 44.91
C ILE A 911 -14.59 31.93 43.53
N VAL A 912 -14.12 32.59 42.48
CA VAL A 912 -14.47 32.26 41.09
C VAL A 912 -13.23 31.87 40.28
N ASP A 913 -13.30 30.73 39.59
CA ASP A 913 -12.20 30.07 38.86
C ASP A 913 -11.51 30.99 37.83
N ASP A 914 -10.17 31.08 37.92
CA ASP A 914 -9.33 31.88 37.02
C ASP A 914 -9.51 31.46 35.53
N GLY A 915 -9.87 30.20 35.27
CA GLY A 915 -10.08 29.64 33.92
C GLY A 915 -11.27 30.24 33.15
N LEU A 916 -12.19 30.92 33.82
CA LEU A 916 -13.31 31.61 33.17
C LEU A 916 -12.85 32.74 32.23
N LEU A 917 -11.66 33.29 32.46
CA LEU A 917 -11.09 34.36 31.65
C LEU A 917 -10.41 33.91 30.35
N ILE A 918 -10.19 32.59 30.16
CA ILE A 918 -9.68 32.02 28.92
C ILE A 918 -10.61 32.35 27.74
N MET A 919 -11.93 32.46 27.96
CA MET A 919 -12.88 32.88 26.92
C MET A 919 -12.56 34.29 26.38
N LYS A 920 -12.05 35.19 27.22
CA LYS A 920 -11.60 36.54 26.82
C LYS A 920 -10.12 36.59 26.43
N ASN A 921 -9.46 35.45 26.24
CA ASN A 921 -8.01 35.34 26.00
C ASN A 921 -7.19 36.01 27.10
N MET A 922 -7.64 35.95 28.36
CA MET A 922 -6.98 36.56 29.51
C MET A 922 -6.56 35.47 30.51
N LEU A 923 -5.37 35.59 31.08
CA LEU A 923 -4.81 34.63 32.02
C LEU A 923 -4.10 35.35 33.18
N ARG A 924 -4.35 34.86 34.40
CA ARG A 924 -3.66 35.32 35.60
C ARG A 924 -2.21 34.84 35.57
N ILE A 925 -1.28 35.77 35.57
CA ILE A 925 0.17 35.50 35.51
C ILE A 925 0.78 35.38 36.89
N SER A 926 0.35 36.21 37.84
CA SER A 926 0.82 36.20 39.22
C SER A 926 -0.26 36.72 40.17
N GLU A 927 0.02 36.74 41.47
CA GLU A 927 -0.88 37.30 42.48
C GLU A 927 -1.32 38.74 42.17
N LYS A 928 -0.45 39.52 41.51
CA LYS A 928 -0.60 40.96 41.25
C LYS A 928 -0.93 41.32 39.79
N TYR A 929 -0.81 40.39 38.84
CA TYR A 929 -0.91 40.71 37.41
C TYR A 929 -1.64 39.66 36.57
N MET A 930 -2.39 40.16 35.58
CA MET A 930 -3.07 39.39 34.55
C MET A 930 -2.74 39.96 33.17
N THR A 931 -2.61 39.12 32.13
CA THR A 931 -2.37 39.58 30.74
C THR A 931 -3.11 38.75 29.71
N ARG A 932 -2.95 39.10 28.43
CA ARG A 932 -3.49 38.34 27.29
C ARG A 932 -2.73 37.04 27.07
N MET A 933 -3.45 35.97 26.73
CA MET A 933 -2.91 34.64 26.47
C MET A 933 -1.78 34.61 25.41
N SER A 934 -1.81 35.53 24.44
CA SER A 934 -0.74 35.76 23.45
C SER A 934 0.63 36.11 24.04
N ASN A 935 0.66 36.69 25.24
CA ASN A 935 1.88 37.15 25.90
C ASN A 935 2.47 36.06 26.83
N VAL A 936 1.66 35.06 27.21
CA VAL A 936 2.03 34.04 28.20
C VAL A 936 3.14 33.11 27.69
N GLN A 937 3.26 32.92 26.37
CA GLN A 937 4.38 32.17 25.78
C GLN A 937 5.76 32.74 26.19
N TYR A 938 5.90 34.06 26.23
CA TYR A 938 7.15 34.71 26.64
C TYR A 938 7.38 34.57 28.15
N GLU A 939 6.30 34.51 28.94
CA GLU A 939 6.38 34.31 30.37
C GLU A 939 6.81 32.88 30.73
N LEU A 940 6.28 31.86 30.03
CA LEU A 940 6.74 30.47 30.15
C LEU A 940 8.25 30.38 29.87
N ILE A 941 8.72 30.94 28.75
CA ILE A 941 10.15 30.97 28.43
C ILE A 941 10.94 31.71 29.54
N TYR A 942 10.42 32.85 30.03
CA TYR A 942 11.04 33.61 31.12
C TYR A 942 11.11 32.83 32.45
N ARG A 943 10.16 31.94 32.75
CA ARG A 943 10.22 31.07 33.95
C ARG A 943 11.40 30.10 33.86
N TYR A 944 11.57 29.42 32.74
CA TYR A 944 12.61 28.39 32.54
C TYR A 944 14.02 28.92 32.20
N LEU A 945 14.16 30.16 31.73
CA LEU A 945 15.47 30.78 31.47
C LEU A 945 16.36 30.87 32.73
N PRO A 946 17.68 30.65 32.63
CA PRO A 946 18.60 30.81 33.76
C PRO A 946 18.68 32.29 34.19
N ARG A 947 18.96 32.53 35.48
CA ARG A 947 18.90 33.88 36.12
C ARG A 947 19.68 34.97 35.37
N TRP A 948 20.80 34.63 34.73
CA TRP A 948 21.62 35.58 33.97
C TRP A 948 21.03 35.94 32.59
N ALA A 949 20.25 35.06 31.98
CA ALA A 949 19.61 35.30 30.68
C ALA A 949 18.26 36.05 30.81
N LYS A 950 17.56 35.88 31.95
CA LYS A 950 16.27 36.55 32.23
C LYS A 950 16.28 38.07 31.98
N PRO A 951 17.26 38.88 32.42
CA PRO A 951 17.26 40.32 32.18
C PRO A 951 17.42 40.69 30.69
N VAL A 952 18.23 39.92 29.95
CA VAL A 952 18.48 40.13 28.52
C VAL A 952 17.21 39.82 27.72
N PHE A 953 16.61 38.64 27.94
CA PHE A 953 15.37 38.24 27.31
C PHE A 953 14.22 39.21 27.64
N SER A 954 14.09 39.62 28.91
CA SER A 954 13.07 40.58 29.32
C SER A 954 13.23 41.97 28.69
N ARG A 955 14.44 42.38 28.27
CA ARG A 955 14.65 43.63 27.53
C ARG A 955 14.33 43.45 26.05
N HIS A 956 14.72 42.32 25.46
CA HIS A 956 14.49 42.03 24.05
C HIS A 956 13.00 41.88 23.70
N VAL A 957 12.23 41.21 24.56
CA VAL A 957 10.78 41.02 24.40
C VAL A 957 9.98 42.31 24.65
N GLY A 958 10.53 43.28 25.37
CA GLY A 958 9.89 44.57 25.62
C GLY A 958 8.87 44.56 26.78
N THR A 959 7.85 45.42 26.67
CA THR A 959 6.81 45.57 27.71
C THR A 959 5.46 45.05 27.22
N PHE A 960 4.71 44.42 28.13
CA PHE A 960 3.35 43.94 27.88
C PHE A 960 2.33 44.72 28.67
N LEU A 961 1.13 44.84 28.10
CA LEU A 961 -0.05 45.30 28.81
C LEU A 961 -0.45 44.28 29.90
N VAL A 962 -0.38 44.68 31.16
CA VAL A 962 -0.86 43.91 32.31
C VAL A 962 -1.96 44.67 33.04
N PHE A 963 -2.96 43.94 33.52
CA PHE A 963 -4.01 44.41 34.40
C PHE A 963 -3.62 44.11 35.86
N HIS A 964 -3.85 45.07 36.74
CA HIS A 964 -3.48 44.94 38.16
C HIS A 964 -4.51 44.13 38.93
N LEU A 965 -4.02 43.22 39.75
CA LEU A 965 -4.78 42.49 40.76
C LEU A 965 -4.38 43.04 42.13
N LYS A 966 -5.37 43.41 42.93
CA LYS A 966 -5.16 43.86 44.31
C LYS A 966 -5.99 42.95 45.22
N ASP A 967 -5.31 42.26 46.14
CA ASP A 967 -5.93 41.37 47.14
C ASP A 967 -6.89 40.32 46.52
N GLY A 968 -6.60 39.85 45.30
CA GLY A 968 -7.43 38.90 44.56
C GLY A 968 -8.60 39.50 43.76
N GLN A 969 -8.79 40.82 43.82
CA GLN A 969 -9.78 41.55 43.01
C GLN A 969 -9.13 42.09 41.71
N ILE A 970 -9.89 42.04 40.62
CA ILE A 970 -9.50 42.66 39.33
C ILE A 970 -9.69 44.17 39.41
N ASN A 971 -8.58 44.91 39.49
CA ASN A 971 -8.61 46.36 39.36
C ASN A 971 -8.71 46.75 37.87
N ARG A 972 -9.37 47.88 37.57
CA ARG A 972 -9.49 48.39 36.19
C ARG A 972 -8.24 49.12 35.70
N GLU A 973 -7.23 49.27 36.56
CA GLU A 973 -5.91 49.79 36.21
C GLU A 973 -5.13 48.81 35.31
N PHE A 974 -4.58 49.35 34.22
CA PHE A 974 -3.67 48.65 33.33
C PHE A 974 -2.35 49.41 33.22
N SER A 975 -1.24 48.70 33.01
CA SER A 975 0.07 49.31 32.81
C SER A 975 0.94 48.47 31.88
N TYR A 976 1.93 49.10 31.25
CA TYR A 976 2.95 48.38 30.49
C TYR A 976 4.10 48.00 31.40
N ARG A 977 4.42 46.70 31.48
CA ARG A 977 5.47 46.15 32.35
C ARG A 977 6.39 45.22 31.57
N PHE A 978 7.69 45.27 31.87
CA PHE A 978 8.66 44.26 31.45
C PHE A 978 8.43 42.96 32.23
N LEU A 979 8.74 41.80 31.64
CA LEU A 979 8.63 40.47 32.28
C LEU A 979 9.24 40.44 33.69
N HIS A 980 10.45 40.96 33.88
CA HIS A 980 11.13 40.97 35.19
C HIS A 980 10.41 41.81 36.28
N GLN A 981 9.45 42.66 35.91
CA GLN A 981 8.67 43.49 36.86
C GLN A 981 7.33 42.84 37.27
N MET A 982 6.95 41.70 36.68
CA MET A 982 5.66 41.05 36.91
C MET A 982 5.60 40.14 38.15
N GLY A 983 6.66 40.14 38.98
CA GLY A 983 6.73 39.30 40.19
C GLY A 983 6.93 37.80 39.94
N ILE A 984 7.23 37.38 38.70
CA ILE A 984 7.33 35.96 38.28
C ILE A 984 8.43 35.17 39.02
N ASN A 985 9.40 35.86 39.66
CA ASN A 985 10.47 35.21 40.42
C ASN A 985 10.23 35.22 41.95
N ASP A 986 9.15 35.83 42.45
CA ASP A 986 8.83 35.80 43.88
C ASP A 986 8.41 34.38 44.27
N SER A 987 9.04 33.79 45.28
CA SER A 987 8.85 32.39 45.68
C SER A 987 7.52 32.09 46.38
N SER A 988 6.50 32.93 46.16
CA SER A 988 5.15 32.76 46.71
C SER A 988 4.32 31.69 45.97
N ASP A 989 4.84 31.08 44.89
CA ASP A 989 4.23 29.98 44.10
C ASP A 989 3.56 28.86 44.94
N ARG A 990 3.93 28.70 46.22
CA ARG A 990 3.30 27.75 47.16
C ARG A 990 1.93 28.19 47.72
N ASN A 991 1.59 29.48 47.64
CA ASN A 991 0.39 30.08 48.24
C ASN A 991 -0.64 30.58 47.20
N TRP A 992 -0.47 30.26 45.92
CA TRP A 992 -1.35 30.77 44.87
C TRP A 992 -2.76 30.22 45.01
N ARG A 993 -3.69 31.10 45.39
CA ARG A 993 -5.13 30.81 45.46
C ARG A 993 -5.70 30.77 44.05
N ALA A 994 -6.33 29.65 43.68
CA ALA A 994 -6.99 29.49 42.40
C ALA A 994 -8.35 30.20 42.38
N GLY A 995 -8.35 31.45 41.92
CA GLY A 995 -9.56 32.24 41.69
C GLY A 995 -9.54 33.68 42.20
N PHE A 996 -10.55 34.42 41.76
CA PHE A 996 -10.85 35.80 42.13
C PHE A 996 -11.81 35.87 43.33
N ILE A 997 -11.72 36.95 44.10
CA ILE A 997 -12.57 37.22 45.27
C ILE A 997 -13.54 38.37 44.95
N THR A 998 -14.65 38.45 45.69
CA THR A 998 -15.65 39.53 45.64
C THR A 998 -15.04 40.92 45.63
#